data_AF-A0AAW1PGX5-F1
#
_entry.id   AF-A0AAW1PGX5-F1
#
_cell.length_a   1.000
_cell.length_b   1.000
_cell.length_c   1.000
_cell.angle_alpha   90.00
_cell.angle_beta   90.00
_cell.angle_gamma   90.00
#
_symmetry.space_group_name_H-M   'P 1'
#
loop_
_entity.id
_entity.type
_entity.pdbx_description
1 polymer ?
#
loop_
_entity_poly.entity_id
_entity_poly.type
_entity_poly.pdbx_seq_one_letter_code
_entity_poly.pdbx_strand_id
1 'polypeptide(L)'
;MASLEVDLERGDHEVKGVAGSADGNITLQQLVNAHPILVVSKTWCPFCTQALAILKDYNAAVHTVQVDQVKGGSALQAAVKKDYQHSTVPAVFINGTLIGGSDALLALHQSGALHGLLASATAANGKLLSPDVSVTEPELVSAVDCEQPPVLRSFFWFPDAVDVTTGRVVACMTCVLCLLAIILRDTRGMHWAMLGLFVDFFIRTIAGPGPSPLTQLARLVTCRFEPKLAVGLPQQAAVVLGAIFSGIIALLFLLETRGTSIAGAVVSGMLLVASGLYGFADFCAACWVFGLGVRLGLIPKTVHTSALYTKNEMAAMWRWANIRVATPSPSHIRHKYQGHASYTLIDLHYKIKTDEWTLQHFNPIKYCQISHMGAALGLTGLAGVWKVASGPGSDLGISELVWKVLATFAAVVFLIQLGLYGMKSVVCFKKVRKEWQDPVKGNNFVVPFLELMMFAYLMNGQFDHSAAFAKVVFWIGAVGSLVISFITVGNWIAKLREIEHVNAAYIMPTVGLFVMPIVAPKLSADYTEAAYFWFSFALLMWLALFTITLQKAIVHYPADERHRPLLWVWVAAPAVGAGAWLSLTQLPDANGVLQFDPFAKVLMYMALGLFFALGWGFVTGFFGRSRFDMVDWLYSFPLDTLAFMLVQYSYSVRGTWTHGMAYISLAIASGAVAVTFLQTLVAISMGQVFRPDDKWGPMSGLNKLSHRAFRDGSMPRVARLVAGLHPSSRQSIHAFAREWQLLVEMVEEHGRQATNVLFPLFNEYFPGSATVSIEQINHQKEGFNAIDAATDRLKTTEDRTEAERLIAELQHRVPEMFAEMLHHFEEEEAHLQPIGKKHLSIEMHKQLVRKIWAATPEPAWAVMMPYLVSNLPYHPQRVRLVRSMLWAIPERAQQIGRMIALGVDATLWQRLIDFCPELIPRGYPGWTRYH
;
A
#
# COMPACT_ATOMS: atom_id res chain seq x y z
N MET A 1 8.06 23.42 33.07
CA MET A 1 7.90 23.41 34.55
C MET A 1 7.29 24.75 34.92
N ALA A 2 6.10 24.90 35.48
CA ALA A 2 5.00 24.04 35.96
C ALA A 2 3.72 24.85 35.61
N SER A 3 2.48 24.39 35.47
CA SER A 3 1.75 23.13 35.66
C SER A 3 0.28 23.59 35.52
N LEU A 4 -0.58 22.88 34.79
CA LEU A 4 -1.98 22.73 35.22
C LEU A 4 -2.59 21.55 34.45
N GLU A 5 -2.65 20.44 35.17
CA GLU A 5 -3.36 19.22 34.86
C GLU A 5 -4.88 19.43 34.99
N VAL A 6 -5.59 18.48 34.39
CA VAL A 6 -7.04 18.28 34.42
C VAL A 6 -7.47 17.86 35.82
N ASP A 7 -8.54 18.48 36.36
CA ASP A 7 -9.32 17.91 37.47
C ASP A 7 -10.79 17.78 37.06
N LEU A 8 -11.15 16.54 36.69
CA LEU A 8 -12.47 15.97 36.86
C LEU A 8 -12.44 15.25 38.21
N GLU A 9 -12.85 15.90 39.31
CA GLU A 9 -13.56 15.26 40.43
C GLU A 9 -13.88 16.25 41.57
N ARG A 10 -15.13 16.14 42.05
CA ARG A 10 -15.70 16.63 43.32
C ARG A 10 -15.88 18.14 43.50
N GLY A 11 -17.07 18.47 43.98
CA GLY A 11 -17.60 19.81 44.07
C GLY A 11 -16.80 20.74 44.96
N ASP A 12 -16.43 21.88 44.39
CA ASP A 12 -16.56 23.23 44.95
C ASP A 12 -16.06 24.19 43.85
N HIS A 13 -16.95 24.63 42.96
CA HIS A 13 -16.62 25.66 41.96
C HIS A 13 -16.99 27.03 42.51
N GLU A 14 -15.98 27.77 42.97
CA GLU A 14 -16.04 29.22 43.12
C GLU A 14 -15.76 29.86 41.75
N VAL A 15 -16.72 30.63 41.22
CA VAL A 15 -16.62 31.29 39.91
C VAL A 15 -15.68 32.48 40.01
N LYS A 16 -14.49 32.37 39.41
CA LYS A 16 -13.63 33.53 39.17
C LYS A 16 -14.22 34.39 38.07
N GLY A 17 -14.76 35.55 38.46
CA GLY A 17 -14.99 36.67 37.54
C GLY A 17 -16.35 37.35 37.59
N VAL A 18 -16.89 37.68 38.78
CA VAL A 18 -17.88 38.76 38.92
C VAL A 18 -17.60 39.49 40.24
N ALA A 19 -17.23 40.77 40.18
CA ALA A 19 -17.09 41.59 41.37
C ALA A 19 -18.48 41.95 41.93
N GLY A 20 -18.75 41.59 43.19
CA GLY A 20 -19.79 42.19 44.02
C GLY A 20 -20.97 41.29 44.43
N SER A 21 -20.90 40.72 45.65
CA SER A 21 -22.02 40.51 46.59
C SER A 21 -21.50 39.76 47.84
N ALA A 22 -21.93 40.18 49.04
CA ALA A 22 -21.34 39.79 50.33
C ALA A 22 -21.64 38.36 50.84
N ASP A 23 -22.36 37.52 50.09
CA ASP A 23 -22.81 36.19 50.56
C ASP A 23 -22.42 34.99 49.65
N GLY A 24 -21.52 35.16 48.68
CA GLY A 24 -20.96 34.05 47.88
C GLY A 24 -21.93 33.27 46.97
N ASN A 25 -23.21 33.65 46.90
CA ASN A 25 -24.20 33.08 45.99
C ASN A 25 -24.29 33.90 44.69
N ILE A 26 -24.00 33.26 43.55
CA ILE A 26 -24.16 33.84 42.20
C ILE A 26 -25.65 33.94 41.89
N THR A 27 -26.11 35.14 41.54
CA THR A 27 -27.52 35.37 41.20
C THR A 27 -27.79 35.10 39.71
N LEU A 28 -29.02 34.69 39.38
CA LEU A 28 -29.42 34.42 38.00
C LEU A 28 -29.18 35.64 37.08
N GLN A 29 -29.47 36.86 37.56
CA GLN A 29 -29.23 38.07 36.78
C GLN A 29 -27.76 38.33 36.47
N GLN A 30 -26.83 37.98 37.37
CA GLN A 30 -25.40 38.11 37.10
C GLN A 30 -24.97 37.17 35.96
N LEU A 31 -25.47 35.93 35.93
CA LEU A 31 -25.17 34.96 34.87
C LEU A 31 -25.78 35.37 33.53
N VAL A 32 -27.04 35.84 33.55
CA VAL A 32 -27.77 36.28 32.35
C VAL A 32 -27.13 37.52 31.72
N ASN A 33 -26.55 38.41 32.54
CA ASN A 33 -25.87 39.62 32.05
C ASN A 33 -24.41 39.36 31.65
N ALA A 34 -23.74 38.36 32.24
CA ALA A 34 -22.35 38.05 31.94
C ALA A 34 -22.15 37.21 30.66
N HIS A 35 -23.19 36.49 30.22
CA HIS A 35 -23.09 35.55 29.11
C HIS A 35 -24.14 35.84 28.03
N PRO A 36 -23.74 36.15 26.78
CA PRO A 36 -24.67 36.39 25.68
C PRO A 36 -25.59 35.21 25.40
N ILE A 37 -25.14 33.99 25.67
CA ILE A 37 -25.96 32.78 25.59
C ILE A 37 -25.74 31.95 26.85
N LEU A 38 -26.79 31.82 27.65
CA LEU A 38 -26.79 31.06 28.90
C LEU A 38 -27.80 29.92 28.81
N VAL A 39 -27.37 28.70 29.11
CA VAL A 39 -28.25 27.53 29.23
C VAL A 39 -28.22 27.00 30.65
N VAL A 40 -29.34 27.16 31.35
CA VAL A 40 -29.57 26.51 32.64
C VAL A 40 -30.04 25.08 32.36
N SER A 41 -29.27 24.08 32.80
CA SER A 41 -29.44 22.67 32.41
C SER A 41 -29.28 21.70 33.58
N LYS A 42 -29.57 20.42 33.34
CA LYS A 42 -29.26 19.30 34.23
C LYS A 42 -28.53 18.20 33.46
N THR A 43 -27.58 17.53 34.11
CA THR A 43 -26.66 16.61 33.44
C THR A 43 -27.33 15.39 32.81
N TRP A 44 -28.45 14.94 33.38
CA TRP A 44 -29.21 13.78 32.91
C TRP A 44 -30.35 14.12 31.94
N CYS A 45 -30.62 15.41 31.69
CA CYS A 45 -31.81 15.82 30.95
C CYS A 45 -31.63 15.71 29.43
N PRO A 46 -32.38 14.84 28.72
CA PRO A 46 -32.22 14.66 27.28
C PRO A 46 -32.58 15.91 26.46
N PHE A 47 -33.49 16.74 26.97
CA PHE A 47 -33.87 18.02 26.34
C PHE A 47 -32.75 19.07 26.47
N CYS A 48 -31.94 19.01 27.53
CA CYS A 48 -30.77 19.89 27.65
C CYS A 48 -29.70 19.49 26.63
N THR A 49 -29.46 18.18 26.47
CA THR A 49 -28.55 17.65 25.44
C THR A 49 -29.01 18.05 24.03
N GLN A 50 -30.32 17.97 23.76
CA GLN A 50 -30.89 18.39 22.49
C GLN A 50 -30.72 19.89 22.25
N ALA A 51 -31.02 20.74 23.24
CA ALA A 51 -30.85 22.19 23.10
C ALA A 51 -29.38 22.59 22.90
N LEU A 52 -28.45 21.94 23.60
CA LEU A 52 -27.01 22.16 23.44
C LEU A 52 -26.52 21.67 22.07
N ALA A 53 -27.05 20.55 21.55
CA ALA A 53 -26.74 20.08 20.21
C ALA A 53 -27.21 21.08 19.14
N ILE A 54 -28.44 21.61 19.26
CA ILE A 54 -28.96 22.65 18.35
C ILE A 54 -28.06 23.88 18.39
N LEU A 55 -27.68 24.39 19.57
CA LEU A 55 -26.79 25.56 19.68
C LEU A 55 -25.38 25.27 19.14
N LYS A 56 -24.89 24.04 19.29
CA LYS A 56 -23.61 23.58 18.74
C LYS A 56 -23.62 23.55 17.21
N ASP A 57 -24.73 23.19 16.58
CA ASP A 57 -24.90 23.25 15.12
C ASP A 57 -24.75 24.68 14.56
N TYR A 58 -24.99 25.70 15.38
CA TYR A 58 -24.75 27.11 15.05
C TYR A 58 -23.37 27.65 15.48
N ASN A 59 -22.49 26.79 15.99
CA ASN A 59 -21.18 27.15 16.54
C ASN A 59 -21.26 28.26 17.61
N ALA A 60 -22.33 28.28 18.40
CA ALA A 60 -22.57 29.31 19.39
C ALA A 60 -21.70 29.10 20.65
N ALA A 61 -21.07 30.16 21.15
CA ALA A 61 -20.36 30.13 22.43
C ALA A 61 -21.36 30.16 23.60
N VAL A 62 -21.72 28.99 24.11
CA VAL A 62 -22.75 28.82 25.15
C VAL A 62 -22.13 28.66 26.52
N HIS A 63 -22.55 29.48 27.49
CA HIS A 63 -22.27 29.23 28.90
C HIS A 63 -23.36 28.32 29.48
N THR A 64 -22.96 27.18 30.05
CA THR A 64 -23.90 26.18 30.57
C THR A 64 -23.77 26.07 32.08
N VAL A 65 -24.89 26.21 32.79
CA VAL A 65 -24.95 26.04 34.25
C VAL A 65 -25.75 24.78 34.57
N GLN A 66 -25.08 23.77 35.13
CA GLN A 66 -25.68 22.50 35.55
C GLN A 66 -26.22 22.65 36.98
N VAL A 67 -27.52 22.93 37.14
CA VAL A 67 -28.11 23.25 38.46
C VAL A 67 -28.13 22.07 39.43
N ASP A 68 -27.91 20.85 38.95
CA ASP A 68 -27.74 19.63 39.73
C ASP A 68 -26.30 19.41 40.22
N GLN A 69 -25.32 20.20 39.76
CA GLN A 69 -23.92 20.09 40.15
C GLN A 69 -23.35 21.32 40.86
N VAL A 70 -24.04 22.46 40.83
CA VAL A 70 -23.57 23.72 41.43
C VAL A 70 -24.25 23.98 42.78
N LYS A 71 -23.44 24.40 43.78
CA LYS A 71 -23.91 24.81 45.12
C LYS A 71 -24.82 26.03 44.97
N GLY A 72 -26.08 25.93 45.44
CA GLY A 72 -27.11 26.95 45.20
C GLY A 72 -27.91 26.80 43.89
N GLY A 73 -27.69 25.72 43.11
CA GLY A 73 -28.41 25.46 41.85
C GLY A 73 -29.93 25.33 41.99
N SER A 74 -30.43 24.83 43.14
CA SER A 74 -31.87 24.80 43.44
C SER A 74 -32.47 26.20 43.59
N ALA A 75 -31.71 27.15 44.16
CA ALA A 75 -32.11 28.55 44.27
C ALA A 75 -32.08 29.25 42.90
N LEU A 76 -31.10 28.93 42.04
CA LEU A 76 -31.06 29.40 40.64
C LEU A 76 -32.26 28.90 39.83
N GLN A 77 -32.61 27.62 39.93
CA GLN A 77 -33.80 27.08 39.26
C GLN A 77 -35.10 27.70 39.81
N ALA A 78 -35.18 27.94 41.12
CA ALA A 78 -36.29 28.66 41.73
C ALA A 78 -36.38 30.11 41.25
N ALA A 79 -35.25 30.79 41.04
CA ALA A 79 -35.18 32.14 40.49
C ALA A 79 -35.65 32.18 39.03
N VAL A 80 -35.25 31.21 38.18
CA VAL A 80 -35.77 31.12 36.80
C VAL A 80 -37.29 30.98 36.79
N LYS A 81 -37.83 30.15 37.69
CA LYS A 81 -39.29 29.97 37.84
C LYS A 81 -39.98 31.23 38.35
N LYS A 82 -39.38 31.96 39.30
CA LYS A 82 -39.95 33.17 39.89
C LYS A 82 -39.91 34.36 38.93
N ASP A 83 -38.77 34.59 38.29
CA ASP A 83 -38.48 35.81 37.55
C ASP A 83 -38.92 35.72 36.07
N TYR A 84 -38.92 34.52 35.49
CA TYR A 84 -39.25 34.30 34.07
C TYR A 84 -40.41 33.31 33.85
N GLN A 85 -41.09 32.89 34.92
CA GLN A 85 -42.21 31.93 34.88
C GLN A 85 -41.89 30.59 34.17
N HIS A 86 -40.62 30.20 34.08
CA HIS A 86 -40.18 28.98 33.41
C HIS A 86 -39.69 27.94 34.42
N SER A 87 -40.41 26.83 34.57
CA SER A 87 -40.14 25.83 35.63
C SER A 87 -39.29 24.64 35.19
N THR A 88 -39.05 24.46 33.88
CA THR A 88 -38.37 23.29 33.32
C THR A 88 -36.93 23.61 32.90
N VAL A 89 -36.11 22.58 32.73
CA VAL A 89 -34.79 22.68 32.08
C VAL A 89 -34.88 21.98 30.71
N PRO A 90 -34.18 22.46 29.66
CA PRO A 90 -33.29 23.62 29.68
C PRO A 90 -34.08 24.95 29.79
N ALA A 91 -33.44 25.97 30.36
CA ALA A 91 -33.87 27.36 30.21
C ALA A 91 -32.79 28.10 29.44
N VAL A 92 -33.10 28.51 28.21
CA VAL A 92 -32.15 29.10 27.27
C VAL A 92 -32.36 30.60 27.22
N PHE A 93 -31.31 31.36 27.55
CA PHE A 93 -31.28 32.81 27.46
C PHE A 93 -30.35 33.23 26.33
N ILE A 94 -30.79 34.20 25.52
CA ILE A 94 -29.97 34.85 24.48
C ILE A 94 -30.09 36.37 24.70
N ASN A 95 -28.95 37.05 24.84
CA ASN A 95 -28.87 38.50 25.11
C ASN A 95 -29.79 38.96 26.25
N GLY A 96 -29.74 38.27 27.37
CA GLY A 96 -30.55 38.63 28.54
C GLY A 96 -32.03 38.21 28.47
N THR A 97 -32.52 37.76 27.31
CA THR A 97 -33.93 37.41 27.09
C THR A 97 -34.12 35.90 27.17
N LEU A 98 -35.12 35.44 27.94
CA LEU A 98 -35.49 34.02 27.97
C LEU A 98 -36.16 33.62 26.65
N ILE A 99 -35.55 32.66 25.95
CA ILE A 99 -36.08 32.06 24.72
C ILE A 99 -37.02 30.89 25.03
N GLY A 100 -36.80 30.19 26.15
CA GLY A 100 -37.61 29.08 26.63
C GLY A 100 -36.83 27.78 26.73
N GLY A 101 -37.52 26.65 26.54
CA GLY A 101 -36.94 25.30 26.61
C GLY A 101 -36.51 24.73 25.25
N SER A 102 -36.23 23.42 25.22
CA SER A 102 -35.77 22.72 24.01
C SER A 102 -36.74 22.85 22.84
N ASP A 103 -38.06 22.74 23.09
CA ASP A 103 -39.08 22.82 22.04
C ASP A 103 -39.16 24.22 21.40
N ALA A 104 -39.04 25.28 22.21
CA ALA A 104 -39.04 26.65 21.73
C ALA A 104 -37.78 26.94 20.90
N LEU A 105 -36.63 26.44 21.35
CA LEU A 105 -35.37 26.54 20.63
C LEU A 105 -35.40 25.74 19.31
N LEU A 106 -35.99 24.55 19.32
CA LEU A 106 -36.17 23.72 18.13
C LEU A 106 -37.14 24.37 17.12
N ALA A 107 -38.22 24.99 17.58
CA ALA A 107 -39.14 25.73 16.71
C ALA A 107 -38.45 26.94 16.03
N LEU A 108 -37.57 27.64 16.76
CA LEU A 108 -36.75 28.73 16.20
C LEU A 108 -35.67 28.23 15.24
N HIS A 109 -35.09 27.05 15.50
CA HIS A 109 -34.16 26.37 14.59
C HIS A 109 -34.85 25.98 13.27
N GLN A 110 -36.03 25.36 13.36
CA GLN A 110 -36.80 24.91 12.20
C GLN A 110 -37.35 26.06 11.36
N SER A 111 -37.74 27.17 12.00
CA SER A 111 -38.18 28.39 11.30
C SER A 111 -37.03 29.25 10.76
N GLY A 112 -35.77 28.94 11.11
CA GLY A 112 -34.58 29.71 10.75
C GLY A 112 -34.38 31.01 11.55
N ALA A 113 -35.37 31.42 12.37
CA ALA A 113 -35.31 32.64 13.17
C ALA A 113 -34.22 32.61 14.26
N LEU A 114 -33.78 31.42 14.69
CA LEU A 114 -32.71 31.26 15.68
C LEU A 114 -31.37 31.84 15.23
N HIS A 115 -31.06 31.78 13.94
CA HIS A 115 -29.81 32.29 13.39
C HIS A 115 -29.65 33.79 13.61
N GLY A 116 -30.73 34.57 13.39
CA GLY A 116 -30.72 36.02 13.61
C GLY A 116 -30.54 36.41 15.07
N LEU A 117 -31.18 35.67 15.98
CA LEU A 117 -31.05 35.88 17.43
C LEU A 117 -29.62 35.61 17.90
N LEU A 118 -28.99 34.53 17.43
CA LEU A 118 -27.62 34.17 17.78
C LEU A 118 -26.57 35.11 17.14
N ALA A 119 -26.83 35.59 15.92
CA ALA A 119 -25.99 36.60 15.27
C ALA A 119 -25.98 37.92 16.04
N SER A 120 -27.14 38.34 16.57
CA SER A 120 -27.22 39.53 17.43
C SER A 120 -26.49 39.36 18.77
N ALA A 121 -26.37 38.14 19.28
CA ALA A 121 -25.67 37.83 20.53
C ALA A 121 -24.15 37.74 20.38
N THR A 122 -23.67 37.39 19.19
CA THR A 122 -22.24 37.33 18.86
C THR A 122 -21.67 38.71 18.47
N ALA A 123 -22.49 39.60 17.88
CA ALA A 123 -22.08 40.97 17.54
C ALA A 123 -21.86 41.91 18.75
N ALA A 124 -22.50 41.65 19.89
CA ALA A 124 -22.37 42.47 21.10
C ALA A 124 -21.01 42.33 21.83
N ASN A 125 -20.17 41.37 21.42
CA ASN A 125 -18.88 41.04 22.06
C ASN A 125 -17.64 41.50 21.26
N GLY A 126 -17.72 42.68 20.63
CA GLY A 126 -16.54 43.53 20.36
C GLY A 126 -15.35 42.85 19.66
N LYS A 127 -15.57 42.21 18.52
CA LYS A 127 -14.55 42.08 17.47
C LYS A 127 -15.12 42.68 16.19
N LEU A 128 -14.68 43.90 15.86
CA LEU A 128 -14.94 44.51 14.56
C LEU A 128 -14.41 43.57 13.46
N LEU A 129 -15.30 43.14 12.56
CA LEU A 129 -14.92 42.63 11.26
C LEU A 129 -14.78 43.83 10.32
N SER A 130 -13.55 44.20 10.00
CA SER A 130 -13.24 45.04 8.84
C SER A 130 -13.30 44.21 7.55
N PRO A 131 -13.55 44.85 6.39
CA PRO A 131 -13.73 44.17 5.12
C PRO A 131 -12.37 43.82 4.55
N ASP A 132 -11.90 42.62 4.83
CA ASP A 132 -11.03 41.87 3.95
C ASP A 132 -11.48 40.42 4.06
N VAL A 133 -11.74 39.81 2.91
CA VAL A 133 -12.06 38.39 2.81
C VAL A 133 -10.82 37.63 3.27
N SER A 134 -10.69 37.41 4.58
CA SER A 134 -9.92 36.28 5.06
C SER A 134 -10.68 35.05 4.62
N VAL A 135 -10.10 34.32 3.68
CA VAL A 135 -10.27 32.88 3.61
C VAL A 135 -10.10 32.42 5.07
N THR A 136 -11.20 32.03 5.71
CA THR A 136 -11.13 31.33 6.99
C THR A 136 -10.12 30.22 6.77
N GLU A 137 -8.95 30.29 7.43
CA GLU A 137 -8.14 29.11 7.66
C GLU A 137 -9.15 28.06 8.12
N PRO A 138 -9.33 26.94 7.39
CA PRO A 138 -10.16 25.88 7.92
C PRO A 138 -9.56 25.58 9.27
N GLU A 139 -10.33 25.77 10.35
CA GLU A 139 -9.92 25.32 11.67
C GLU A 139 -9.55 23.86 11.47
N LEU A 140 -8.24 23.61 11.48
CA LEU A 140 -7.66 22.34 11.15
C LEU A 140 -8.02 21.42 12.31
N VAL A 141 -9.19 20.79 12.20
CA VAL A 141 -9.70 19.84 13.18
C VAL A 141 -8.69 18.72 13.23
N SER A 142 -7.96 18.66 14.34
CA SER A 142 -7.03 17.59 14.61
C SER A 142 -7.70 16.25 14.35
N ALA A 143 -7.10 15.39 13.54
CA ALA A 143 -7.52 13.99 13.42
C ALA A 143 -7.43 13.21 14.76
N VAL A 144 -7.01 13.90 15.82
CA VAL A 144 -6.56 13.41 17.11
C VAL A 144 -7.42 13.97 18.24
N ASP A 145 -8.66 14.37 17.97
CA ASP A 145 -9.59 14.69 19.06
C ASP A 145 -9.63 13.51 20.05
N CYS A 146 -9.06 13.75 21.24
CA CYS A 146 -8.74 12.76 22.28
C CYS A 146 -9.95 12.01 22.85
N GLU A 147 -11.17 12.35 22.43
CA GLU A 147 -12.40 11.68 22.87
C GLU A 147 -12.70 10.39 22.09
N GLN A 148 -12.15 10.22 20.88
CA GLN A 148 -12.33 8.95 20.17
C GLN A 148 -11.29 7.93 20.65
N PRO A 149 -11.71 6.76 21.19
CA PRO A 149 -10.76 5.75 21.61
C PRO A 149 -9.91 5.32 20.40
N PRO A 150 -8.58 5.17 20.57
CA PRO A 150 -7.68 4.87 19.47
C PRO A 150 -8.16 3.62 18.73
N VAL A 151 -8.02 3.62 17.40
CA VAL A 151 -8.30 2.43 16.59
C VAL A 151 -7.43 1.30 17.14
N LEU A 152 -8.08 0.30 17.74
CA LEU A 152 -7.41 -0.87 18.31
C LEU A 152 -6.60 -1.56 17.21
N ARG A 153 -5.27 -1.43 17.28
CA ARG A 153 -4.37 -2.17 16.42
C ARG A 153 -4.38 -3.62 16.87
N SER A 154 -4.48 -4.53 15.90
CA SER A 154 -4.25 -5.93 16.18
C SER A 154 -2.82 -6.14 16.68
N PHE A 155 -2.63 -7.06 17.62
CA PHE A 155 -1.31 -7.39 18.16
C PHE A 155 -0.35 -7.90 17.05
N PHE A 156 -0.91 -8.56 16.05
CA PHE A 156 -0.23 -8.99 14.83
C PHE A 156 -0.83 -8.29 13.61
N TRP A 157 -0.03 -8.05 12.57
CA TRP A 157 -0.54 -7.41 11.37
C TRP A 157 -1.63 -8.27 10.69
N PHE A 158 -2.79 -7.66 10.42
CA PHE A 158 -3.89 -8.27 9.68
C PHE A 158 -4.56 -7.22 8.77
N PRO A 159 -4.96 -7.56 7.52
CA PRO A 159 -5.57 -6.60 6.61
C PRO A 159 -6.90 -6.02 7.14
N ASP A 160 -7.13 -4.72 6.96
CA ASP A 160 -8.37 -4.03 7.34
C ASP A 160 -9.62 -4.60 6.67
N ALA A 161 -9.48 -5.07 5.43
CA ALA A 161 -10.54 -5.73 4.67
C ALA A 161 -10.01 -6.99 4.01
N VAL A 162 -10.83 -8.04 4.01
CA VAL A 162 -10.52 -9.33 3.41
C VAL A 162 -11.63 -9.76 2.45
N ASP A 163 -11.26 -10.46 1.39
CA ASP A 163 -12.22 -11.04 0.46
C ASP A 163 -12.86 -12.30 1.06
N VAL A 164 -14.16 -12.21 1.34
CA VAL A 164 -14.98 -13.30 1.87
C VAL A 164 -15.04 -14.45 0.89
N THR A 165 -15.06 -14.18 -0.42
CA THR A 165 -15.10 -15.25 -1.43
C THR A 165 -13.86 -16.13 -1.34
N THR A 166 -12.68 -15.51 -1.23
CA THR A 166 -11.42 -16.22 -0.95
C THR A 166 -11.49 -16.96 0.38
N GLY A 167 -11.98 -16.30 1.44
CA GLY A 167 -12.16 -16.93 2.75
C GLY A 167 -13.03 -18.19 2.72
N ARG A 168 -14.10 -18.19 1.92
CA ARG A 168 -15.00 -19.34 1.74
C ARG A 168 -14.31 -20.50 1.04
N VAL A 169 -13.54 -20.24 -0.02
CA VAL A 169 -12.76 -21.29 -0.70
C VAL A 169 -11.74 -21.91 0.27
N VAL A 170 -11.04 -21.09 1.07
CA VAL A 170 -10.14 -21.60 2.13
C VAL A 170 -10.90 -22.44 3.15
N ALA A 171 -12.10 -22.03 3.53
CA ALA A 171 -12.94 -22.79 4.45
C ALA A 171 -13.39 -24.13 3.86
N CYS A 172 -13.74 -24.19 2.57
CA CYS A 172 -14.00 -25.45 1.87
C CYS A 172 -12.76 -26.36 1.84
N MET A 173 -11.57 -25.81 1.56
CA MET A 173 -10.31 -26.59 1.60
C MET A 173 -10.03 -27.13 3.01
N THR A 174 -10.27 -26.31 4.03
CA THR A 174 -10.14 -26.70 5.45
C THR A 174 -11.14 -27.81 5.80
N CYS A 175 -12.38 -27.69 5.34
CA CYS A 175 -13.44 -28.68 5.55
C CYS A 175 -13.07 -30.04 4.96
N VAL A 176 -12.51 -30.05 3.73
CA VAL A 176 -12.00 -31.27 3.10
C VAL A 176 -10.85 -31.88 3.90
N LEU A 177 -9.88 -31.07 4.36
CA LEU A 177 -8.76 -31.55 5.18
C LEU A 177 -9.25 -32.15 6.50
N CYS A 178 -10.22 -31.52 7.17
CA CYS A 178 -10.80 -32.07 8.40
C CYS A 178 -11.59 -33.36 8.14
N LEU A 179 -12.26 -33.50 6.99
CA LEU A 179 -12.96 -34.74 6.63
C LEU A 179 -11.96 -35.88 6.42
N LEU A 180 -10.87 -35.59 5.68
CA LEU A 180 -9.77 -36.54 5.50
C LEU A 180 -9.09 -36.88 6.83
N ALA A 181 -8.99 -35.92 7.76
CA ALA A 181 -8.47 -36.15 9.12
C ALA A 181 -9.26 -37.22 9.88
N ILE A 182 -10.59 -37.23 9.71
CA ILE A 182 -11.48 -38.17 10.39
C ILE A 182 -11.39 -39.56 9.74
N ILE A 183 -11.37 -39.61 8.40
CA ILE A 183 -11.34 -40.86 7.63
C ILE A 183 -9.96 -41.54 7.74
N LEU A 184 -8.88 -40.77 7.56
CA LEU A 184 -7.50 -41.24 7.49
C LEU A 184 -6.74 -41.01 8.80
N ARG A 185 -7.46 -40.95 9.93
CA ARG A 185 -6.93 -40.61 11.27
C ARG A 185 -5.75 -41.48 11.73
N ASP A 186 -5.65 -42.70 11.21
CA ASP A 186 -4.62 -43.68 11.58
C ASP A 186 -3.38 -43.61 10.66
N THR A 187 -3.37 -42.70 9.68
CA THR A 187 -2.24 -42.52 8.76
C THR A 187 -1.31 -41.40 9.23
N ARG A 188 -0.01 -41.70 9.33
CA ARG A 188 1.02 -40.71 9.71
C ARG A 188 1.03 -39.49 8.78
N GLY A 189 0.75 -39.68 7.50
CA GLY A 189 0.67 -38.56 6.54
C GLY A 189 -0.39 -37.53 6.92
N MET A 190 -1.53 -37.99 7.45
CA MET A 190 -2.61 -37.10 7.88
C MET A 190 -2.25 -36.33 9.15
N HIS A 191 -1.47 -36.93 10.06
CA HIS A 191 -0.98 -36.22 11.26
C HIS A 191 -0.11 -35.02 10.88
N TRP A 192 0.81 -35.21 9.92
CA TRP A 192 1.62 -34.12 9.38
C TRP A 192 0.79 -33.11 8.59
N ALA A 193 -0.24 -33.55 7.85
CA ALA A 193 -1.16 -32.64 7.17
C ALA A 193 -1.92 -31.75 8.16
N MET A 194 -2.33 -32.27 9.33
CA MET A 194 -2.96 -31.48 10.37
C MET A 194 -2.00 -30.50 11.05
N LEU A 195 -0.74 -30.88 11.25
CA LEU A 195 0.30 -29.92 11.65
C LEU A 195 0.47 -28.82 10.60
N GLY A 196 0.46 -29.17 9.32
CA GLY A 196 0.48 -28.20 8.22
C GLY A 196 -0.72 -27.26 8.25
N LEU A 197 -1.93 -27.76 8.54
CA LEU A 197 -3.12 -26.94 8.71
C LEU A 197 -2.99 -25.97 9.89
N PHE A 198 -2.44 -26.43 11.02
CA PHE A 198 -2.14 -25.56 12.16
C PHE A 198 -1.15 -24.46 11.78
N VAL A 199 -0.05 -24.81 11.11
CA VAL A 199 0.94 -23.84 10.63
C VAL A 199 0.30 -22.82 9.70
N ASP A 200 -0.58 -23.23 8.78
CA ASP A 200 -1.29 -22.31 7.90
C ASP A 200 -2.21 -21.35 8.68
N PHE A 201 -3.01 -21.83 9.64
CA PHE A 201 -3.82 -20.95 10.51
C PHE A 201 -2.96 -20.03 11.39
N PHE A 202 -1.84 -20.54 11.90
CA PHE A 202 -0.91 -19.77 12.72
C PHE A 202 -0.29 -18.63 11.92
N ILE A 203 0.18 -18.91 10.70
CA ILE A 203 0.67 -17.90 9.75
C ILE A 203 -0.41 -16.85 9.48
N ARG A 204 -1.66 -17.28 9.22
CA ARG A 204 -2.77 -16.33 9.00
C ARG A 204 -3.07 -15.46 10.21
N THR A 205 -2.81 -15.98 11.41
CA THR A 205 -3.00 -15.25 12.67
C THR A 205 -1.97 -14.15 12.85
N ILE A 206 -0.69 -14.45 12.57
CA ILE A 206 0.43 -13.55 12.85
C ILE A 206 0.80 -12.62 11.68
N ALA A 207 0.47 -13.01 10.45
CA ALA A 207 0.92 -12.33 9.23
C ALA A 207 -0.22 -12.09 8.23
N GLY A 208 -1.46 -12.33 8.63
CA GLY A 208 -2.63 -12.20 7.79
C GLY A 208 -2.73 -13.27 6.69
N PRO A 209 -3.76 -13.19 5.82
CA PRO A 209 -4.03 -14.20 4.79
C PRO A 209 -3.00 -14.18 3.64
N GLY A 210 -2.18 -13.14 3.50
CA GLY A 210 -1.19 -13.02 2.43
C GLY A 210 -0.22 -14.21 2.31
N PRO A 211 0.58 -14.53 3.34
CA PRO A 211 1.58 -15.61 3.27
C PRO A 211 1.00 -17.04 3.38
N SER A 212 -0.30 -17.21 3.59
CA SER A 212 -0.92 -18.53 3.75
C SER A 212 -0.98 -19.31 2.43
N PRO A 213 -0.43 -20.54 2.37
CA PRO A 213 -0.54 -21.39 1.19
C PRO A 213 -1.98 -21.65 0.76
N LEU A 214 -2.89 -21.94 1.71
CA LEU A 214 -4.30 -22.19 1.37
C LEU A 214 -4.98 -20.94 0.81
N THR A 215 -4.68 -19.76 1.36
CA THR A 215 -5.21 -18.50 0.83
C THR A 215 -4.67 -18.23 -0.56
N GLN A 216 -3.38 -18.45 -0.78
CA GLN A 216 -2.78 -18.24 -2.11
C GLN A 216 -3.41 -19.16 -3.15
N LEU A 217 -3.69 -20.42 -2.81
CA LEU A 217 -4.45 -21.33 -3.68
C LEU A 217 -5.89 -20.86 -3.91
N ALA A 218 -6.58 -20.42 -2.86
CA ALA A 218 -7.95 -19.90 -2.98
C ALA A 218 -8.03 -18.68 -3.90
N ARG A 219 -7.05 -17.76 -3.81
CA ARG A 219 -6.96 -16.56 -4.66
C ARG A 219 -6.89 -16.88 -6.14
N LEU A 220 -6.32 -18.03 -6.52
CA LEU A 220 -6.27 -18.45 -7.92
C LEU A 220 -7.66 -18.67 -8.50
N VAL A 221 -8.58 -19.18 -7.67
CA VAL A 221 -9.97 -19.42 -8.06
C VAL A 221 -10.76 -18.10 -8.03
N THR A 222 -10.54 -17.27 -7.02
CA THR A 222 -11.38 -16.10 -6.75
C THR A 222 -10.97 -14.83 -7.51
N CYS A 223 -9.73 -14.74 -8.01
CA CYS A 223 -9.20 -13.56 -8.70
C CYS A 223 -10.05 -13.06 -9.89
N ARG A 224 -10.82 -13.95 -10.54
CA ARG A 224 -11.68 -13.63 -11.69
C ARG A 224 -13.00 -12.98 -11.30
N PHE A 225 -13.36 -13.01 -10.03
CA PHE A 225 -14.61 -12.47 -9.52
C PHE A 225 -14.37 -11.14 -8.81
N GLU A 226 -15.35 -10.26 -8.86
CA GLU A 226 -15.32 -9.02 -8.06
C GLU A 226 -15.27 -9.40 -6.58
N PRO A 227 -14.27 -8.93 -5.81
CA PRO A 227 -14.08 -9.35 -4.43
C PRO A 227 -15.22 -8.86 -3.55
N LYS A 228 -15.76 -9.78 -2.74
CA LYS A 228 -16.78 -9.45 -1.74
C LYS A 228 -16.08 -9.17 -0.42
N LEU A 229 -15.83 -7.89 -0.15
CA LEU A 229 -15.01 -7.47 0.98
C LEU A 229 -15.82 -7.40 2.28
N ALA A 230 -15.24 -7.95 3.35
CA ALA A 230 -15.70 -7.82 4.73
C ALA A 230 -14.58 -7.27 5.62
N VAL A 231 -14.99 -6.85 6.82
CA VAL A 231 -14.10 -6.28 7.85
C VAL A 231 -13.10 -7.33 8.31
N GLY A 232 -11.81 -6.96 8.37
CA GLY A 232 -10.70 -7.83 8.71
C GLY A 232 -10.71 -8.36 10.13
N LEU A 233 -10.94 -7.51 11.14
CA LEU A 233 -10.80 -7.92 12.55
C LEU A 233 -11.71 -9.09 12.98
N PRO A 234 -13.02 -9.11 12.62
CA PRO A 234 -13.87 -10.28 12.87
C PRO A 234 -13.36 -11.56 12.17
N GLN A 235 -12.76 -11.40 11.00
CA GLN A 235 -12.18 -12.51 10.24
C GLN A 235 -10.86 -12.99 10.87
N GLN A 236 -10.07 -12.09 11.44
CA GLN A 236 -8.90 -12.45 12.23
C GLN A 236 -9.30 -13.28 13.46
N ALA A 237 -10.39 -12.91 14.15
CA ALA A 237 -10.90 -13.70 15.27
C ALA A 237 -11.30 -15.13 14.83
N ALA A 238 -11.91 -15.28 13.65
CA ALA A 238 -12.21 -16.58 13.08
C ALA A 238 -10.94 -17.41 12.79
N VAL A 239 -9.90 -16.77 12.28
CA VAL A 239 -8.59 -17.41 12.03
C VAL A 239 -7.91 -17.83 13.34
N VAL A 240 -7.94 -17.00 14.38
CA VAL A 240 -7.37 -17.31 15.71
C VAL A 240 -8.06 -18.54 16.30
N LEU A 241 -9.39 -18.59 16.26
CA LEU A 241 -10.15 -19.78 16.68
C LEU A 241 -9.73 -21.00 15.85
N GLY A 242 -9.62 -20.85 14.53
CA GLY A 242 -9.10 -21.90 13.65
C GLY A 242 -7.71 -22.40 14.05
N ALA A 243 -6.80 -21.51 14.46
CA ALA A 243 -5.46 -21.85 14.94
C ALA A 243 -5.51 -22.64 16.26
N ILE A 244 -6.39 -22.26 17.19
CA ILE A 244 -6.59 -22.99 18.45
C ILE A 244 -7.10 -24.40 18.18
N PHE A 245 -8.17 -24.54 17.39
CA PHE A 245 -8.75 -25.85 17.05
C PHE A 245 -7.74 -26.72 16.29
N SER A 246 -7.10 -26.19 15.25
CA SER A 246 -6.09 -26.94 14.48
C SER A 246 -4.84 -27.29 15.29
N GLY A 247 -4.42 -26.43 16.22
CA GLY A 247 -3.31 -26.70 17.14
C GLY A 247 -3.62 -27.83 18.12
N ILE A 248 -4.83 -27.84 18.69
CA ILE A 248 -5.31 -28.96 19.53
C ILE A 248 -5.35 -30.25 18.69
N ILE A 249 -5.86 -30.19 17.47
CA ILE A 249 -5.90 -31.34 16.57
C ILE A 249 -4.49 -31.87 16.28
N ALA A 250 -3.55 -30.98 15.90
CA ALA A 250 -2.17 -31.35 15.63
C ALA A 250 -1.49 -31.97 16.85
N LEU A 251 -1.68 -31.39 18.03
CA LEU A 251 -1.15 -31.94 19.29
C LEU A 251 -1.71 -33.33 19.59
N LEU A 252 -3.03 -33.52 19.47
CA LEU A 252 -3.68 -34.81 19.73
C LEU A 252 -3.25 -35.89 18.74
N PHE A 253 -3.02 -35.54 17.48
CA PHE A 253 -2.50 -36.49 16.49
C PHE A 253 -1.00 -36.78 16.68
N LEU A 254 -0.19 -35.81 17.10
CA LEU A 254 1.26 -36.00 17.28
C LEU A 254 1.63 -36.73 18.59
N LEU A 255 0.80 -36.66 19.63
CA LEU A 255 1.05 -37.35 20.90
C LEU A 255 0.76 -38.86 20.87
N GLU A 256 0.14 -39.35 19.79
CA GLU A 256 -0.19 -40.74 19.45
C GLU A 256 -0.16 -41.77 20.63
N THR A 257 -1.19 -41.74 21.48
CA THR A 257 -1.51 -42.79 22.47
C THR A 257 -2.90 -43.40 22.22
N ARG A 258 -3.15 -44.65 22.66
CA ARG A 258 -4.45 -45.34 22.46
C ARG A 258 -5.61 -44.46 23.00
N GLY A 259 -6.43 -43.92 22.09
CA GLY A 259 -7.58 -43.05 22.39
C GLY A 259 -7.45 -41.59 21.95
N THR A 260 -6.22 -41.07 21.75
CA THR A 260 -5.98 -39.68 21.34
C THR A 260 -6.32 -39.39 19.88
N SER A 261 -6.22 -40.39 18.98
CA SER A 261 -6.65 -40.26 17.58
C SER A 261 -8.17 -40.06 17.44
N ILE A 262 -8.96 -40.64 18.35
CA ILE A 262 -10.42 -40.43 18.41
C ILE A 262 -10.72 -39.01 18.88
N ALA A 263 -10.05 -38.53 19.92
CA ALA A 263 -10.18 -37.16 20.39
C ALA A 263 -9.81 -36.15 19.29
N GLY A 264 -8.70 -36.39 18.58
CA GLY A 264 -8.30 -35.59 17.42
C GLY A 264 -9.35 -35.58 16.30
N ALA A 265 -9.98 -36.71 16.02
CA ALA A 265 -11.08 -36.81 15.05
C ALA A 265 -12.34 -36.06 15.49
N VAL A 266 -12.69 -36.09 16.78
CA VAL A 266 -13.84 -35.33 17.33
C VAL A 266 -13.62 -33.83 17.17
N VAL A 267 -12.45 -33.32 17.56
CA VAL A 267 -12.12 -31.89 17.41
C VAL A 267 -12.04 -31.51 15.93
N SER A 268 -11.55 -32.40 15.06
CA SER A 268 -11.60 -32.23 13.60
C SER A 268 -13.05 -32.12 13.09
N GLY A 269 -13.97 -32.89 13.66
CA GLY A 269 -15.41 -32.79 13.36
C GLY A 269 -16.00 -31.43 13.72
N MET A 270 -15.60 -30.85 14.85
CA MET A 270 -16.03 -29.50 15.23
C MET A 270 -15.54 -28.44 14.22
N LEU A 271 -14.27 -28.50 13.83
CA LEU A 271 -13.69 -27.59 12.85
C LEU A 271 -14.29 -27.81 11.45
N LEU A 272 -14.60 -29.06 11.08
CA LEU A 272 -15.31 -29.41 9.85
C LEU A 272 -16.67 -28.73 9.77
N VAL A 273 -17.48 -28.80 10.84
CA VAL A 273 -18.81 -28.14 10.85
C VAL A 273 -18.67 -26.62 10.76
N ALA A 274 -17.76 -26.03 11.55
CA ALA A 274 -17.56 -24.58 11.54
C ALA A 274 -17.06 -24.05 10.18
N SER A 275 -16.08 -24.73 9.58
CA SER A 275 -15.55 -24.38 8.26
C SER A 275 -16.54 -24.67 7.13
N GLY A 276 -17.34 -25.75 7.25
CA GLY A 276 -18.42 -26.07 6.33
C GLY A 276 -19.52 -25.02 6.32
N LEU A 277 -19.98 -24.55 7.48
CA LEU A 277 -20.97 -23.47 7.58
C LEU A 277 -20.48 -22.19 6.91
N TYR A 278 -19.19 -21.85 7.08
CA TYR A 278 -18.64 -20.67 6.43
C TYR A 278 -18.49 -20.86 4.92
N GLY A 279 -17.92 -21.98 4.48
CA GLY A 279 -17.69 -22.26 3.05
C GLY A 279 -18.99 -22.37 2.24
N PHE A 280 -19.95 -23.16 2.72
CA PHE A 280 -21.17 -23.52 1.98
C PHE A 280 -22.35 -22.60 2.28
N ALA A 281 -22.57 -22.21 3.54
CA ALA A 281 -23.74 -21.42 3.97
C ALA A 281 -23.46 -19.92 4.18
N ASP A 282 -22.23 -19.46 3.91
CA ASP A 282 -21.80 -18.07 4.13
C ASP A 282 -21.98 -17.60 5.59
N PHE A 283 -21.94 -18.55 6.53
CA PHE A 283 -22.14 -18.29 7.95
C PHE A 283 -20.84 -18.51 8.73
N CYS A 284 -20.20 -17.41 9.13
CA CYS A 284 -19.02 -17.43 10.00
C CYS A 284 -19.45 -17.35 11.47
N ALA A 285 -19.45 -18.49 12.17
CA ALA A 285 -19.83 -18.56 13.59
C ALA A 285 -18.97 -17.63 14.48
N ALA A 286 -17.65 -17.60 14.24
CA ALA A 286 -16.74 -16.71 14.97
C ALA A 286 -17.05 -15.22 14.75
N CYS A 287 -17.37 -14.84 13.51
CA CYS A 287 -17.74 -13.46 13.17
C CYS A 287 -19.07 -13.07 13.81
N TRP A 288 -20.01 -14.00 13.93
CA TRP A 288 -21.28 -13.80 14.63
C TRP A 288 -21.07 -13.57 16.13
N VAL A 289 -20.24 -14.39 16.78
CA VAL A 289 -19.85 -14.21 18.19
C VAL A 289 -19.16 -12.86 18.40
N PHE A 290 -18.26 -12.48 17.50
CA PHE A 290 -17.62 -11.16 17.52
C PHE A 290 -18.65 -10.02 17.45
N GLY A 291 -19.62 -10.11 16.54
CA GLY A 291 -20.71 -9.13 16.43
C GLY A 291 -21.59 -9.05 17.68
N LEU A 292 -21.82 -10.18 18.37
CA LEU A 292 -22.50 -10.19 19.65
C LEU A 292 -21.67 -9.45 20.72
N GLY A 293 -20.35 -9.63 20.74
CA GLY A 293 -19.44 -8.87 21.61
C GLY A 293 -19.54 -7.36 21.41
N VAL A 294 -19.65 -6.89 20.16
CA VAL A 294 -19.88 -5.47 19.85
C VAL A 294 -21.24 -4.99 20.37
N ARG A 295 -22.30 -5.79 20.21
CA ARG A 295 -23.67 -5.43 20.67
C ARG A 295 -23.77 -5.39 22.19
N LEU A 296 -23.08 -6.28 22.88
CA LEU A 296 -23.02 -6.35 24.34
C LEU A 296 -22.05 -5.32 24.94
N GLY A 297 -21.37 -4.52 24.13
CA GLY A 297 -20.41 -3.51 24.59
C GLY A 297 -19.06 -4.07 25.05
N LEU A 298 -18.79 -5.37 24.83
CA LEU A 298 -17.50 -6.00 25.14
C LEU A 298 -16.41 -5.60 24.14
N ILE A 299 -16.79 -5.21 22.93
CA ILE A 299 -15.89 -4.76 21.86
C ILE A 299 -16.28 -3.33 21.45
N PRO A 300 -15.36 -2.36 21.45
CA PRO A 300 -15.66 -0.98 21.04
C PRO A 300 -16.19 -0.89 19.61
N LYS A 301 -17.17 -0.02 19.37
CA LYS A 301 -17.75 0.20 18.03
C LYS A 301 -16.76 0.83 17.03
N THR A 302 -15.69 1.46 17.52
CA THR A 302 -14.63 2.09 16.71
C THR A 302 -13.77 1.09 15.94
N VAL A 303 -13.88 -0.21 16.23
CA VAL A 303 -13.10 -1.28 15.60
C VAL A 303 -13.37 -1.46 14.09
N HIS A 304 -14.46 -0.90 13.55
CA HIS A 304 -14.88 -1.11 12.16
C HIS A 304 -14.60 0.06 11.20
N THR A 305 -14.12 1.21 11.67
CA THR A 305 -14.01 2.43 10.86
C THR A 305 -13.00 2.29 9.70
N SER A 306 -11.80 1.75 9.94
CA SER A 306 -10.77 1.53 8.90
C SER A 306 -11.21 0.60 7.76
N ALA A 307 -11.95 -0.45 8.12
CA ALA A 307 -12.43 -1.44 7.17
C ALA A 307 -13.48 -0.89 6.20
N LEU A 308 -14.35 0.03 6.66
CA LEU A 308 -15.42 0.61 5.84
C LEU A 308 -14.86 1.46 4.70
N TYR A 309 -13.86 2.31 4.98
CA TYR A 309 -13.17 3.10 3.95
C TYR A 309 -12.44 2.21 2.94
N THR A 310 -11.75 1.18 3.44
CA THR A 310 -10.95 0.28 2.62
C THR A 310 -11.80 -0.53 1.64
N LYS A 311 -13.02 -0.92 2.03
CA LYS A 311 -13.93 -1.73 1.20
C LYS A 311 -14.27 -1.07 -0.14
N ASN A 312 -14.71 0.19 -0.10
CA ASN A 312 -15.11 0.91 -1.31
C ASN A 312 -13.92 1.16 -2.24
N GLU A 313 -12.78 1.53 -1.66
CA GLU A 313 -11.53 1.77 -2.39
C GLU A 313 -11.04 0.50 -3.09
N MET A 314 -10.97 -0.64 -2.39
CA MET A 314 -10.51 -1.91 -2.96
C MET A 314 -11.43 -2.41 -4.07
N ALA A 315 -12.75 -2.28 -3.92
CA ALA A 315 -13.71 -2.64 -4.96
C ALA A 315 -13.53 -1.77 -6.21
N ALA A 316 -13.39 -0.45 -6.04
CA ALA A 316 -13.14 0.48 -7.13
C ALA A 316 -11.80 0.20 -7.84
N MET A 317 -10.75 -0.12 -7.08
CA MET A 317 -9.44 -0.52 -7.63
C MET A 317 -9.48 -1.83 -8.43
N TRP A 318 -10.33 -2.79 -8.03
CA TRP A 318 -10.52 -4.03 -8.78
C TRP A 318 -11.26 -3.74 -10.09
N ARG A 319 -12.33 -2.93 -10.05
CA ARG A 319 -13.05 -2.52 -11.26
C ARG A 319 -12.11 -1.81 -12.23
N TRP A 320 -11.40 -0.78 -11.78
CA TRP A 320 -10.47 -0.01 -12.61
C TRP A 320 -9.43 -0.90 -13.30
N ALA A 321 -8.86 -1.88 -12.59
CA ALA A 321 -7.88 -2.81 -13.16
C ALA A 321 -8.46 -3.74 -14.24
N ASN A 322 -9.78 -3.95 -14.27
CA ASN A 322 -10.47 -4.84 -15.20
C ASN A 322 -11.28 -4.09 -16.28
N ILE A 323 -11.31 -2.75 -16.28
CA ILE A 323 -11.96 -1.97 -17.34
C ILE A 323 -11.20 -2.15 -18.67
N ARG A 324 -11.94 -2.43 -19.74
CA ARG A 324 -11.45 -2.37 -21.12
C ARG A 324 -11.68 -0.98 -21.70
N VAL A 325 -10.74 -0.05 -21.51
CA VAL A 325 -10.77 1.24 -22.22
C VAL A 325 -10.10 1.06 -23.58
N ALA A 326 -10.84 1.40 -24.64
CA ALA A 326 -10.30 1.64 -25.98
C ALA A 326 -9.41 2.88 -25.93
N THR A 327 -8.12 2.67 -25.72
CA THR A 327 -7.14 3.77 -25.72
C THR A 327 -6.60 3.93 -27.13
N PRO A 328 -6.54 5.16 -27.67
CA PRO A 328 -5.95 5.39 -28.98
C PRO A 328 -4.48 4.96 -28.97
N SER A 329 -3.99 4.51 -30.12
CA SER A 329 -2.58 4.11 -30.27
C SER A 329 -1.66 5.29 -29.91
N PRO A 330 -0.54 5.05 -29.21
CA PRO A 330 0.43 6.10 -28.88
C PRO A 330 0.85 6.87 -30.13
N SER A 331 0.49 8.14 -30.23
CA SER A 331 0.95 9.02 -31.29
C SER A 331 2.39 9.47 -30.99
N HIS A 332 3.19 9.55 -32.05
CA HIS A 332 4.51 10.15 -31.99
C HIS A 332 4.36 11.64 -32.25
N ILE A 333 4.74 12.45 -31.27
CA ILE A 333 4.72 13.91 -31.43
C ILE A 333 6.15 14.40 -31.50
N ARG A 334 6.39 15.21 -32.52
CA ARG A 334 7.64 15.92 -32.74
C ARG A 334 7.39 17.38 -32.47
N HIS A 335 7.97 17.91 -31.40
CA HIS A 335 7.97 19.34 -31.17
C HIS A 335 9.17 19.95 -31.87
N LYS A 336 8.90 20.68 -32.95
CA LYS A 336 9.90 21.55 -33.58
C LYS A 336 10.00 22.82 -32.78
N TYR A 337 11.19 23.09 -32.29
CA TYR A 337 11.49 24.31 -31.58
C TYR A 337 11.56 25.50 -32.56
N GLN A 338 10.72 26.51 -32.37
CA GLN A 338 10.69 27.72 -33.23
C GLN A 338 11.60 28.81 -32.63
N GLY A 339 12.45 29.43 -33.46
CA GLY A 339 13.04 30.74 -33.14
C GLY A 339 14.57 30.89 -33.12
N HIS A 340 15.39 29.85 -33.28
CA HIS A 340 16.86 29.99 -33.25
C HIS A 340 17.59 29.27 -34.39
N ALA A 341 18.51 30.01 -35.04
CA ALA A 341 19.19 29.57 -36.26
C ALA A 341 20.53 28.86 -36.03
N SER A 342 21.07 28.76 -34.81
CA SER A 342 22.37 28.12 -34.59
C SER A 342 22.55 27.55 -33.17
N TYR A 343 23.07 26.31 -33.15
CA TYR A 343 23.45 25.41 -32.04
C TYR A 343 22.35 24.52 -31.40
N THR A 344 22.37 23.26 -31.87
CA THR A 344 21.78 22.02 -31.30
C THR A 344 20.42 22.14 -30.61
N LEU A 345 19.40 22.49 -31.40
CA LEU A 345 18.00 22.25 -31.09
C LEU A 345 17.77 20.74 -30.89
N ILE A 346 17.55 20.31 -29.65
CA ILE A 346 17.16 18.92 -29.38
C ILE A 346 15.75 18.75 -29.94
N ASP A 347 15.62 18.04 -31.08
CA ASP A 347 14.32 17.62 -31.58
C ASP A 347 13.67 16.73 -30.50
N LEU A 348 12.56 17.18 -29.90
CA LEU A 348 11.90 16.47 -28.81
C LEU A 348 10.96 15.42 -29.39
N HIS A 349 11.41 14.18 -29.32
CA HIS A 349 10.62 13.02 -29.74
C HIS A 349 10.10 12.29 -28.51
N TYR A 350 8.82 12.40 -28.20
CA TYR A 350 8.19 11.57 -27.18
C TYR A 350 6.95 10.87 -27.74
N LYS A 351 6.43 9.95 -26.94
CA LYS A 351 5.19 9.24 -27.24
C LYS A 351 4.19 9.69 -26.20
N ILE A 352 3.04 10.17 -26.62
CA ILE A 352 1.91 10.25 -25.71
C ILE A 352 1.60 8.83 -25.29
N LYS A 353 1.67 8.58 -23.99
CA LYS A 353 1.30 7.31 -23.40
C LYS A 353 0.34 7.61 -22.27
N THR A 354 -0.80 6.95 -22.30
CA THR A 354 -1.61 6.83 -21.09
C THR A 354 -0.77 5.98 -20.12
N ASP A 355 -0.52 6.50 -18.92
CA ASP A 355 0.09 5.71 -17.84
C ASP A 355 -0.89 4.65 -17.29
N GLU A 356 -2.11 4.61 -17.83
CA GLU A 356 -3.19 3.71 -17.47
C GLU A 356 -3.31 2.61 -18.52
N TRP A 357 -2.75 1.45 -18.18
CA TRP A 357 -2.71 0.28 -19.06
C TRP A 357 -3.91 -0.62 -18.82
N THR A 358 -4.78 -0.75 -19.82
CA THR A 358 -5.91 -1.69 -19.82
C THR A 358 -5.53 -3.05 -20.42
N LEU A 359 -6.42 -4.03 -20.31
CA LEU A 359 -6.29 -5.37 -20.92
C LEU A 359 -5.92 -5.35 -22.42
N GLN A 360 -6.23 -4.27 -23.14
CA GLN A 360 -5.93 -4.12 -24.56
C GLN A 360 -4.43 -3.94 -24.85
N HIS A 361 -3.62 -3.60 -23.84
CA HIS A 361 -2.18 -3.42 -23.98
C HIS A 361 -1.38 -4.73 -23.85
N PHE A 362 -2.05 -5.85 -23.63
CA PHE A 362 -1.43 -7.16 -23.56
C PHE A 362 -0.72 -7.47 -24.88
N ASN A 363 0.61 -7.58 -24.85
CA ASN A 363 1.40 -7.99 -26.01
C ASN A 363 2.63 -8.80 -25.57
N PRO A 364 2.62 -10.13 -25.78
CA PRO A 364 3.65 -11.02 -25.26
C PRO A 364 5.03 -10.72 -25.84
N ILE A 365 5.14 -10.42 -27.14
CA ILE A 365 6.44 -10.14 -27.76
C ILE A 365 6.98 -8.79 -27.30
N LYS A 366 6.15 -7.74 -27.35
CA LYS A 366 6.56 -6.37 -27.09
C LYS A 366 6.89 -6.10 -25.62
N TYR A 367 6.29 -6.85 -24.70
CA TYR A 367 6.40 -6.65 -23.25
C TYR A 367 6.89 -7.89 -22.48
N CYS A 368 7.34 -8.94 -23.15
CA CYS A 368 8.19 -9.96 -22.50
C CYS A 368 9.47 -9.28 -22.04
N GLN A 369 9.77 -9.30 -20.73
CA GLN A 369 10.95 -8.66 -20.15
C GLN A 369 12.01 -9.72 -19.86
N ILE A 370 13.29 -9.33 -19.86
CA ILE A 370 14.38 -10.25 -19.53
C ILE A 370 14.24 -10.84 -18.12
N SER A 371 13.69 -10.07 -17.16
CA SER A 371 13.40 -10.50 -15.80
C SER A 371 12.37 -11.63 -15.72
N HIS A 372 11.52 -11.82 -16.73
CA HIS A 372 10.55 -12.93 -16.75
C HIS A 372 11.24 -14.30 -16.82
N MET A 373 12.50 -14.35 -17.25
CA MET A 373 13.30 -15.59 -17.28
C MET A 373 13.57 -16.13 -15.88
N GLY A 374 13.44 -15.30 -14.83
CA GLY A 374 13.46 -15.79 -13.44
C GLY A 374 12.46 -16.93 -13.16
N ALA A 375 11.37 -17.04 -13.92
CA ALA A 375 10.44 -18.15 -13.81
C ALA A 375 11.03 -19.49 -14.25
N ALA A 376 11.76 -19.51 -15.37
CA ALA A 376 12.46 -20.70 -15.85
C ALA A 376 13.63 -21.05 -14.90
N LEU A 377 14.36 -20.05 -14.42
CA LEU A 377 15.41 -20.24 -13.41
C LEU A 377 14.88 -20.90 -12.12
N GLY A 378 13.75 -20.46 -11.59
CA GLY A 378 13.13 -21.08 -10.41
C GLY A 378 12.70 -22.53 -10.65
N LEU A 379 12.05 -22.83 -11.79
CA LEU A 379 11.70 -24.21 -12.14
C LEU A 379 12.92 -25.11 -12.30
N THR A 380 13.99 -24.58 -12.88
CA THR A 380 15.26 -25.29 -13.07
C THR A 380 15.99 -25.52 -11.74
N GLY A 381 15.98 -24.52 -10.86
CA GLY A 381 16.48 -24.61 -9.49
C GLY A 381 15.78 -25.72 -8.73
N LEU A 382 14.45 -25.72 -8.74
CA LEU A 382 13.63 -26.77 -8.12
C LEU A 382 13.95 -28.16 -8.68
N ALA A 383 14.06 -28.31 -10.00
CA ALA A 383 14.49 -29.58 -10.61
C ALA A 383 15.86 -30.03 -10.07
N GLY A 384 16.79 -29.10 -9.86
CA GLY A 384 18.07 -29.35 -9.20
C GLY A 384 17.96 -29.86 -7.77
N VAL A 385 17.06 -29.26 -6.96
CA VAL A 385 16.78 -29.70 -5.58
C VAL A 385 16.26 -31.14 -5.58
N TRP A 386 15.25 -31.43 -6.41
CA TRP A 386 14.66 -32.76 -6.48
C TRP A 386 15.62 -33.81 -7.03
N LYS A 387 16.55 -33.43 -7.93
CA LYS A 387 17.62 -34.32 -8.42
C LYS A 387 18.56 -34.75 -7.30
N VAL A 388 18.93 -33.82 -6.42
CA VAL A 388 19.73 -34.15 -5.23
C VAL A 388 18.92 -34.97 -4.24
N ALA A 389 17.65 -34.63 -4.04
CA ALA A 389 16.77 -35.32 -3.11
C ALA A 389 16.52 -36.80 -3.47
N SER A 390 16.60 -37.15 -4.76
CA SER A 390 16.52 -38.52 -5.28
C SER A 390 17.88 -39.15 -5.58
N GLY A 391 18.99 -38.45 -5.28
CA GLY A 391 20.34 -38.84 -5.71
C GLY A 391 20.90 -40.04 -4.95
N PRO A 392 22.04 -40.60 -5.42
CA PRO A 392 22.79 -41.61 -4.68
C PRO A 392 23.13 -41.13 -3.26
N GLY A 393 22.91 -41.99 -2.27
CA GLY A 393 23.13 -41.66 -0.86
C GLY A 393 21.94 -41.00 -0.15
N SER A 394 20.86 -40.68 -0.88
CA SER A 394 19.61 -40.22 -0.27
C SER A 394 18.86 -41.36 0.42
N ASP A 395 18.40 -41.10 1.63
CA ASP A 395 17.48 -41.96 2.41
C ASP A 395 16.04 -41.40 2.41
N LEU A 396 15.78 -40.36 1.59
CA LEU A 396 14.45 -39.75 1.45
C LEU A 396 13.47 -40.60 0.62
N GLY A 397 13.96 -41.60 -0.13
CA GLY A 397 13.12 -42.53 -0.90
C GLY A 397 12.35 -41.88 -2.06
N ILE A 398 12.85 -40.78 -2.61
CA ILE A 398 12.17 -39.99 -3.64
C ILE A 398 12.47 -40.55 -5.04
N SER A 399 11.43 -40.66 -5.88
CA SER A 399 11.58 -41.11 -7.27
C SER A 399 12.33 -40.10 -8.14
N GLU A 400 13.28 -40.58 -8.94
CA GLU A 400 13.95 -39.78 -9.97
C GLU A 400 13.00 -39.21 -11.03
N LEU A 401 11.81 -39.78 -11.19
CA LEU A 401 10.84 -39.30 -12.19
C LEU A 401 10.43 -37.85 -11.93
N VAL A 402 10.35 -37.44 -10.66
CA VAL A 402 9.88 -36.11 -10.26
C VAL A 402 10.79 -35.03 -10.83
N TRP A 403 12.10 -35.14 -10.62
CA TRP A 403 13.03 -34.12 -11.10
C TRP A 403 13.17 -34.15 -12.62
N LYS A 404 13.06 -35.32 -13.27
CA LYS A 404 13.09 -35.44 -14.74
C LYS A 404 11.91 -34.73 -15.39
N VAL A 405 10.70 -34.88 -14.82
CA VAL A 405 9.50 -34.17 -15.27
C VAL A 405 9.66 -32.66 -15.06
N LEU A 406 10.11 -32.23 -13.87
CA LEU A 406 10.36 -30.82 -13.58
C LEU A 406 11.41 -30.20 -14.51
N ALA A 407 12.52 -30.90 -14.77
CA ALA A 407 13.58 -30.44 -15.66
C ALA A 407 13.08 -30.30 -17.10
N THR A 408 12.30 -31.27 -17.59
CA THR A 408 11.71 -31.22 -18.94
C THR A 408 10.73 -30.05 -19.05
N PHE A 409 9.88 -29.86 -18.03
CA PHE A 409 8.95 -28.75 -17.98
C PHE A 409 9.66 -27.39 -17.93
N ALA A 410 10.70 -27.27 -17.10
CA ALA A 410 11.55 -26.07 -17.01
C ALA A 410 12.20 -25.75 -18.37
N ALA A 411 12.71 -26.76 -19.08
CA ALA A 411 13.29 -26.59 -20.41
C ALA A 411 12.27 -26.08 -21.42
N VAL A 412 11.04 -26.60 -21.42
CA VAL A 412 9.96 -26.10 -22.29
C VAL A 412 9.63 -24.63 -21.98
N VAL A 413 9.49 -24.27 -20.70
CA VAL A 413 9.23 -22.89 -20.29
C VAL A 413 10.37 -21.96 -20.71
N PHE A 414 11.63 -22.38 -20.49
CA PHE A 414 12.81 -21.64 -20.92
C PHE A 414 12.82 -21.42 -22.44
N LEU A 415 12.58 -22.45 -23.25
CA LEU A 415 12.55 -22.34 -24.70
C LEU A 415 11.44 -21.40 -25.19
N ILE A 416 10.25 -21.42 -24.55
CA ILE A 416 9.18 -20.48 -24.86
C ILE A 416 9.61 -19.04 -24.55
N GLN A 417 10.20 -18.80 -23.38
CA GLN A 417 10.65 -17.47 -22.97
C GLN A 417 11.80 -16.97 -23.85
N LEU A 418 12.75 -17.84 -24.18
CA LEU A 418 13.86 -17.57 -25.08
C LEU A 418 13.36 -17.26 -26.49
N GLY A 419 12.36 -18.00 -26.99
CA GLY A 419 11.70 -17.73 -28.26
C GLY A 419 10.99 -16.38 -28.28
N LEU A 420 10.19 -16.08 -27.25
CA LEU A 420 9.51 -14.78 -27.10
C LEU A 420 10.50 -13.61 -27.04
N TYR A 421 11.56 -13.75 -26.24
CA TYR A 421 12.58 -12.71 -26.10
C TYR A 421 13.50 -12.62 -27.33
N GLY A 422 13.74 -13.74 -28.02
CA GLY A 422 14.44 -13.78 -29.31
C GLY A 422 13.65 -13.05 -30.39
N MET A 423 12.35 -13.32 -30.53
CA MET A 423 11.46 -12.57 -31.42
C MET A 423 11.44 -11.07 -31.07
N LYS A 424 11.40 -10.74 -29.78
CA LYS A 424 11.52 -9.34 -29.32
C LYS A 424 12.86 -8.71 -29.70
N SER A 425 13.95 -9.46 -29.65
CA SER A 425 15.28 -8.98 -30.02
C SER A 425 15.36 -8.64 -31.52
N VAL A 426 14.65 -9.38 -32.36
CA VAL A 426 14.56 -9.12 -33.81
C VAL A 426 13.57 -7.98 -34.11
N VAL A 427 12.32 -8.10 -33.65
CA VAL A 427 11.22 -7.17 -34.00
C VAL A 427 11.27 -5.86 -33.22
N CYS A 428 11.76 -5.90 -31.98
CA CYS A 428 11.71 -4.81 -31.00
C CYS A 428 13.10 -4.48 -30.41
N PHE A 429 14.18 -4.58 -31.18
CA PHE A 429 15.57 -4.39 -30.72
C PHE A 429 15.80 -3.13 -29.87
N LYS A 430 15.19 -1.98 -30.24
CA LYS A 430 15.29 -0.72 -29.49
C LYS A 430 14.79 -0.85 -28.04
N LYS A 431 13.86 -1.75 -27.76
CA LYS A 431 13.38 -2.03 -26.39
C LYS A 431 14.37 -2.91 -25.61
N VAL A 432 14.95 -3.91 -26.26
CA VAL A 432 16.00 -4.76 -25.66
C VAL A 432 17.20 -3.91 -25.25
N ARG A 433 17.64 -2.98 -26.11
CA ARG A 433 18.71 -2.02 -25.76
C ARG A 433 18.35 -1.15 -24.55
N LYS A 434 17.09 -0.75 -24.40
CA LYS A 434 16.63 0.01 -23.23
C LYS A 434 16.66 -0.84 -21.96
N GLU A 435 16.26 -2.11 -22.04
CA GLU A 435 16.35 -3.03 -20.91
C GLU A 435 17.79 -3.33 -20.51
N TRP A 436 18.72 -3.43 -21.47
CA TRP A 436 20.14 -3.56 -21.19
C TRP A 436 20.71 -2.36 -20.43
N GLN A 437 20.24 -1.15 -20.75
CA GLN A 437 20.68 0.09 -20.12
C GLN A 437 19.96 0.37 -18.78
N ASP A 438 18.87 -0.34 -18.51
CA ASP A 438 18.07 -0.17 -17.29
C ASP A 438 18.85 -0.69 -16.07
N PRO A 439 18.97 0.10 -15.00
CA PRO A 439 19.79 -0.24 -13.84
C PRO A 439 19.23 -1.41 -13.01
N VAL A 440 17.94 -1.74 -13.13
CA VAL A 440 17.33 -2.86 -12.41
C VAL A 440 17.27 -4.08 -13.32
N LYS A 441 16.73 -3.92 -14.53
CA LYS A 441 16.47 -5.02 -15.46
C LYS A 441 17.72 -5.50 -16.17
N GLY A 442 18.68 -4.62 -16.44
CA GLY A 442 19.94 -4.96 -17.13
C GLY A 442 20.72 -6.07 -16.43
N ASN A 443 20.63 -6.16 -15.12
CA ASN A 443 21.30 -7.20 -14.33
C ASN A 443 20.76 -8.61 -14.61
N ASN A 444 19.55 -8.75 -15.16
CA ASN A 444 18.94 -10.04 -15.47
C ASN A 444 19.43 -10.64 -16.80
N PHE A 445 20.22 -9.91 -17.61
CA PHE A 445 20.76 -10.47 -18.87
C PHE A 445 21.75 -11.63 -18.67
N VAL A 446 22.22 -11.84 -17.43
CA VAL A 446 23.03 -13.01 -17.08
C VAL A 446 22.18 -14.29 -16.98
N VAL A 447 20.89 -14.18 -16.63
CA VAL A 447 20.01 -15.29 -16.26
C VAL A 447 19.93 -16.39 -17.33
N PRO A 448 19.76 -16.10 -18.64
CA PRO A 448 19.75 -17.14 -19.67
C PRO A 448 21.01 -18.01 -19.66
N PHE A 449 22.17 -17.41 -19.39
CA PHE A 449 23.44 -18.13 -19.36
C PHE A 449 23.58 -19.01 -18.13
N LEU A 450 23.06 -18.56 -16.97
CA LEU A 450 23.00 -19.37 -15.76
C LEU A 450 22.10 -20.60 -15.96
N GLU A 451 20.97 -20.41 -16.63
CA GLU A 451 20.05 -21.50 -16.95
C GLU A 451 20.68 -22.54 -17.88
N LEU A 452 21.42 -22.13 -18.92
CA LEU A 452 22.16 -23.08 -19.77
C LEU A 452 23.10 -23.96 -18.94
N MET A 453 23.81 -23.39 -17.97
CA MET A 453 24.72 -24.14 -17.10
C MET A 453 23.97 -25.10 -16.17
N MET A 454 22.83 -24.66 -15.63
CA MET A 454 21.95 -25.52 -14.82
C MET A 454 21.35 -26.66 -15.66
N PHE A 455 20.96 -26.42 -16.91
CA PHE A 455 20.51 -27.49 -17.82
C PHE A 455 21.65 -28.44 -18.16
N ALA A 456 22.87 -27.96 -18.36
CA ALA A 456 24.04 -28.84 -18.55
C ALA A 456 24.25 -29.78 -17.34
N TYR A 457 24.07 -29.26 -16.11
CA TYR A 457 24.09 -30.08 -14.89
C TYR A 457 22.96 -31.13 -14.86
N LEU A 458 21.74 -30.75 -15.26
CA LEU A 458 20.61 -31.66 -15.25
C LEU A 458 20.73 -32.76 -16.32
N MET A 459 21.22 -32.43 -17.52
CA MET A 459 21.33 -33.32 -18.67
C MET A 459 22.55 -34.25 -18.64
N ASN A 460 23.58 -33.94 -17.86
CA ASN A 460 24.82 -34.72 -17.84
C ASN A 460 24.56 -36.21 -17.54
N GLY A 461 24.94 -37.07 -18.48
CA GLY A 461 24.83 -38.53 -18.37
C GLY A 461 23.42 -39.10 -18.43
N GLN A 462 22.42 -38.35 -18.92
CA GLN A 462 21.01 -38.80 -18.93
C GLN A 462 20.57 -39.47 -20.23
N PHE A 463 21.17 -39.12 -21.37
CA PHE A 463 20.85 -39.68 -22.69
C PHE A 463 22.11 -40.00 -23.49
N ASP A 464 21.99 -40.80 -24.54
CA ASP A 464 23.09 -41.04 -25.49
C ASP A 464 23.59 -39.70 -26.07
N HIS A 465 24.91 -39.53 -26.11
CA HIS A 465 25.59 -38.27 -26.49
C HIS A 465 25.31 -37.02 -25.61
N SER A 466 24.49 -37.12 -24.56
CA SER A 466 24.14 -35.98 -23.68
C SER A 466 25.34 -35.35 -22.99
N ALA A 467 26.37 -36.11 -22.65
CA ALA A 467 27.56 -35.59 -21.97
C ALA A 467 28.36 -34.61 -22.85
N ALA A 468 28.49 -34.89 -24.16
CA ALA A 468 29.16 -33.99 -25.09
C ALA A 468 28.34 -32.71 -25.30
N PHE A 469 27.03 -32.86 -25.49
CA PHE A 469 26.12 -31.71 -25.63
C PHE A 469 26.09 -30.84 -24.36
N ALA A 470 26.04 -31.46 -23.17
CA ALA A 470 26.09 -30.76 -21.89
C ALA A 470 27.36 -29.92 -21.74
N LYS A 471 28.52 -30.42 -22.17
CA LYS A 471 29.78 -29.65 -22.15
C LYS A 471 29.72 -28.42 -23.06
N VAL A 472 29.13 -28.53 -24.25
CA VAL A 472 28.96 -27.39 -25.17
C VAL A 472 28.03 -26.34 -24.57
N VAL A 473 26.85 -26.76 -24.11
CA VAL A 473 25.87 -25.88 -23.48
C VAL A 473 26.45 -25.18 -22.24
N PHE A 474 27.21 -25.93 -21.43
CA PHE A 474 27.92 -25.40 -20.28
C PHE A 474 28.89 -24.28 -20.64
N TRP A 475 29.76 -24.46 -21.64
CA TRP A 475 30.76 -23.44 -22.01
C TRP A 475 30.13 -22.19 -22.61
N ILE A 476 29.03 -22.32 -23.37
CA ILE A 476 28.25 -21.16 -23.85
C ILE A 476 27.73 -20.36 -22.65
N GLY A 477 27.17 -21.04 -21.65
CA GLY A 477 26.71 -20.40 -20.41
C GLY A 477 27.83 -19.80 -19.56
N ALA A 478 28.94 -20.54 -19.37
CA ALA A 478 30.05 -20.13 -18.51
C ALA A 478 30.78 -18.89 -19.05
N VAL A 479 31.09 -18.88 -20.35
CA VAL A 479 31.74 -17.73 -21.00
C VAL A 479 30.76 -16.56 -21.11
N GLY A 480 29.52 -16.83 -21.52
CA GLY A 480 28.49 -15.80 -21.67
C GLY A 480 28.20 -15.08 -20.36
N SER A 481 28.03 -15.82 -19.26
CA SER A 481 27.86 -15.22 -17.93
C SER A 481 29.05 -14.35 -17.53
N LEU A 482 30.29 -14.84 -17.65
CA LEU A 482 31.50 -14.08 -17.29
C LEU A 482 31.63 -12.78 -18.08
N VAL A 483 31.41 -12.82 -19.40
CA VAL A 483 31.48 -11.64 -20.27
C VAL A 483 30.45 -10.60 -19.85
N ILE A 484 29.20 -11.02 -19.60
CA ILE A 484 28.14 -10.12 -19.13
C ILE A 484 28.49 -9.52 -17.77
N SER A 485 29.06 -10.30 -16.85
CA SER A 485 29.51 -9.80 -15.54
C SER A 485 30.60 -8.74 -15.68
N PHE A 486 31.62 -8.97 -16.51
CA PHE A 486 32.70 -8.01 -16.72
C PHE A 486 32.22 -6.72 -17.39
N ILE A 487 31.36 -6.82 -18.41
CA ILE A 487 30.76 -5.63 -19.02
C ILE A 487 29.94 -4.86 -17.99
N THR A 488 29.19 -5.57 -17.14
CA THR A 488 28.34 -4.93 -16.13
C THR A 488 29.17 -4.21 -15.06
N VAL A 489 30.16 -4.90 -14.48
CA VAL A 489 31.07 -4.33 -13.48
C VAL A 489 31.90 -3.18 -14.08
N GLY A 490 32.43 -3.35 -15.29
CA GLY A 490 33.13 -2.29 -16.01
C GLY A 490 32.26 -1.06 -16.24
N ASN A 491 30.97 -1.24 -16.57
CA ASN A 491 30.03 -0.12 -16.69
C ASN A 491 29.72 0.55 -15.35
N TRP A 492 29.73 -0.18 -14.23
CA TRP A 492 29.57 0.43 -12.90
C TRP A 492 30.78 1.29 -12.53
N ILE A 493 31.99 0.85 -12.90
CA ILE A 493 33.23 1.61 -12.66
C ILE A 493 33.30 2.85 -13.58
N ALA A 494 32.93 2.70 -14.85
CA ALA A 494 33.11 3.74 -15.86
C ALA A 494 32.03 4.83 -15.86
N LYS A 495 30.87 4.62 -15.22
CA LYS A 495 29.73 5.55 -15.28
C LYS A 495 29.22 5.89 -13.90
N LEU A 496 28.98 7.17 -13.65
CA LEU A 496 28.33 7.64 -12.43
C LEU A 496 26.94 7.00 -12.29
N ARG A 497 26.62 6.50 -11.10
CA ARG A 497 25.31 5.94 -10.77
C ARG A 497 24.75 6.65 -9.55
N GLU A 498 23.49 7.05 -9.65
CA GLU A 498 22.74 7.52 -8.49
C GLU A 498 22.48 6.34 -7.53
N ILE A 499 22.55 6.61 -6.22
CA ILE A 499 22.36 5.59 -5.18
C ILE A 499 21.00 4.90 -5.27
N GLU A 500 20.01 5.57 -5.86
CA GLU A 500 18.65 5.08 -6.07
C GLU A 500 18.56 3.88 -6.99
N HIS A 501 19.51 3.77 -7.92
CA HIS A 501 19.60 2.66 -8.85
C HIS A 501 20.22 1.41 -8.23
N VAL A 502 21.02 1.55 -7.17
CA VAL A 502 21.67 0.42 -6.49
C VAL A 502 20.61 -0.46 -5.84
N ASN A 503 20.58 -1.76 -6.11
CA ASN A 503 19.59 -2.65 -5.51
C ASN A 503 20.13 -4.09 -5.46
N ALA A 504 19.46 -4.98 -4.74
CA ALA A 504 19.91 -6.36 -4.57
C ALA A 504 20.02 -7.14 -5.90
N ALA A 505 19.36 -6.73 -6.99
CA ALA A 505 19.55 -7.37 -8.30
C ALA A 505 20.96 -7.14 -8.88
N TYR A 506 21.75 -6.17 -8.39
CA TYR A 506 23.15 -5.99 -8.79
C TYR A 506 23.98 -7.25 -8.48
N ILE A 507 23.54 -8.05 -7.52
CA ILE A 507 24.21 -9.30 -7.13
C ILE A 507 24.07 -10.35 -8.25
N MET A 508 23.01 -10.32 -9.07
CA MET A 508 22.74 -11.34 -10.10
C MET A 508 23.90 -11.60 -11.07
N PRO A 509 24.44 -10.60 -11.81
CA PRO A 509 25.49 -10.81 -12.80
C PRO A 509 26.77 -11.38 -12.18
N THR A 510 27.13 -11.00 -10.96
CA THR A 510 28.41 -11.42 -10.36
C THR A 510 28.30 -12.70 -9.53
N VAL A 511 27.17 -12.90 -8.83
CA VAL A 511 26.97 -14.07 -7.95
C VAL A 511 26.44 -15.27 -8.72
N GLY A 512 25.74 -15.05 -9.84
CA GLY A 512 25.43 -16.12 -10.77
C GLY A 512 26.68 -16.91 -11.21
N LEU A 513 27.86 -16.30 -11.17
CA LEU A 513 29.11 -16.96 -11.51
C LEU A 513 29.46 -18.13 -10.58
N PHE A 514 28.89 -18.22 -9.37
CA PHE A 514 29.04 -19.41 -8.51
C PHE A 514 28.45 -20.68 -9.13
N VAL A 515 27.50 -20.56 -10.07
CA VAL A 515 26.92 -21.71 -10.78
C VAL A 515 27.99 -22.46 -11.58
N MET A 516 29.01 -21.76 -12.09
CA MET A 516 30.12 -22.40 -12.81
C MET A 516 30.85 -23.44 -11.94
N PRO A 517 31.42 -23.08 -10.78
CA PRO A 517 32.10 -24.04 -9.92
C PRO A 517 31.20 -25.15 -9.33
N ILE A 518 29.89 -24.97 -9.29
CA ILE A 518 28.95 -26.07 -8.94
C ILE A 518 28.94 -27.16 -10.03
N VAL A 519 28.99 -26.75 -11.29
CA VAL A 519 28.71 -27.63 -12.43
C VAL A 519 29.99 -28.15 -13.08
N ALA A 520 31.05 -27.35 -13.13
CA ALA A 520 32.27 -27.67 -13.88
C ALA A 520 32.92 -29.00 -13.46
N PRO A 521 33.18 -29.25 -12.15
CA PRO A 521 33.82 -30.49 -11.70
C PRO A 521 32.98 -31.74 -11.98
N LYS A 522 31.65 -31.57 -12.11
CA LYS A 522 30.71 -32.66 -12.41
C LYS A 522 30.69 -33.03 -13.90
N LEU A 523 31.16 -32.14 -14.78
CA LEU A 523 31.24 -32.36 -16.23
C LEU A 523 32.61 -32.89 -16.66
N SER A 524 33.69 -32.34 -16.11
CA SER A 524 35.04 -32.83 -16.29
C SER A 524 35.94 -32.32 -15.18
N ALA A 525 36.82 -33.18 -14.66
CA ALA A 525 37.80 -32.81 -13.65
C ALA A 525 38.75 -31.70 -14.15
N ASP A 526 39.02 -31.64 -15.45
CA ASP A 526 39.91 -30.63 -16.07
C ASP A 526 39.39 -29.19 -15.92
N TYR A 527 38.10 -29.02 -15.66
CA TYR A 527 37.48 -27.70 -15.54
C TYR A 527 37.61 -27.10 -14.13
N THR A 528 38.07 -27.90 -13.16
CA THR A 528 38.13 -27.53 -11.74
C THR A 528 39.07 -26.33 -11.50
N GLU A 529 40.26 -26.33 -12.11
CA GLU A 529 41.22 -25.23 -11.96
C GLU A 529 40.66 -23.90 -12.49
N ALA A 530 40.04 -23.93 -13.67
CA ALA A 530 39.40 -22.74 -14.23
C ALA A 530 38.24 -22.26 -13.34
N ALA A 531 37.53 -23.18 -12.69
CA ALA A 531 36.37 -22.87 -11.87
C ALA A 531 36.71 -22.07 -10.60
N TYR A 532 37.93 -22.19 -10.06
CA TYR A 532 38.39 -21.34 -8.97
C TYR A 532 38.37 -19.85 -9.32
N PHE A 533 38.66 -19.48 -10.58
CA PHE A 533 38.60 -18.08 -11.01
C PHE A 533 37.18 -17.51 -10.90
N TRP A 534 36.17 -18.26 -11.38
CA TRP A 534 34.76 -17.87 -11.25
C TRP A 534 34.35 -17.77 -9.78
N PHE A 535 34.75 -18.74 -8.96
CA PHE A 535 34.46 -18.74 -7.52
C PHE A 535 35.03 -17.50 -6.82
N SER A 536 36.33 -17.21 -7.02
CA SER A 536 37.01 -16.09 -6.38
C SER A 536 36.41 -14.75 -6.77
N PHE A 537 36.10 -14.54 -8.05
CA PHE A 537 35.48 -13.31 -8.51
C PHE A 537 34.05 -13.16 -7.97
N ALA A 538 33.26 -14.23 -7.96
CA ALA A 538 31.91 -14.24 -7.40
C ALA A 538 31.92 -13.91 -5.89
N LEU A 539 32.84 -14.51 -5.13
CA LEU A 539 33.01 -14.29 -3.69
C LEU A 539 33.38 -12.84 -3.37
N LEU A 540 34.36 -12.28 -4.08
CA LEU A 540 34.75 -10.87 -3.93
C LEU A 540 33.56 -9.93 -4.18
N MET A 541 32.88 -10.12 -5.30
CA MET A 541 31.79 -9.25 -5.71
C MET A 541 30.57 -9.39 -4.80
N TRP A 542 30.27 -10.61 -4.32
CA TRP A 542 29.18 -10.83 -3.38
C TRP A 542 29.39 -10.06 -2.08
N LEU A 543 30.57 -10.18 -1.45
CA LEU A 543 30.84 -9.48 -0.19
C LEU A 543 30.71 -7.96 -0.36
N ALA A 544 31.27 -7.40 -1.43
CA ALA A 544 31.17 -5.98 -1.71
C ALA A 544 29.73 -5.51 -1.96
N LEU A 545 28.99 -6.21 -2.83
CA LEU A 545 27.62 -5.83 -3.20
C LEU A 545 26.61 -6.09 -2.09
N PHE A 546 26.79 -7.14 -1.28
CA PHE A 546 25.97 -7.39 -0.11
C PHE A 546 26.07 -6.23 0.87
N THR A 547 27.28 -5.76 1.20
CA THR A 547 27.48 -4.62 2.12
C THR A 547 26.79 -3.35 1.60
N ILE A 548 26.98 -3.01 0.33
CA ILE A 548 26.39 -1.78 -0.25
C ILE A 548 24.86 -1.89 -0.30
N THR A 549 24.33 -3.03 -0.73
CA THR A 549 22.87 -3.20 -0.85
C THR A 549 22.19 -3.32 0.51
N LEU A 550 22.85 -3.93 1.50
CA LEU A 550 22.39 -3.98 2.89
C LEU A 550 22.37 -2.58 3.51
N GLN A 551 23.46 -1.81 3.37
CA GLN A 551 23.50 -0.42 3.82
C GLN A 551 22.36 0.38 3.21
N LYS A 552 22.12 0.24 1.90
CA LYS A 552 21.00 0.91 1.25
C LYS A 552 19.66 0.50 1.84
N ALA A 553 19.42 -0.79 2.08
CA ALA A 553 18.16 -1.26 2.66
C ALA A 553 17.93 -0.76 4.10
N ILE A 554 19.01 -0.50 4.85
CA ILE A 554 18.95 0.06 6.21
C ILE A 554 18.68 1.56 6.17
N VAL A 555 19.35 2.30 5.29
CA VAL A 555 19.34 3.78 5.28
C VAL A 555 18.22 4.35 4.42
N HIS A 556 17.82 3.65 3.35
CA HIS A 556 16.84 4.13 2.40
C HIS A 556 15.66 3.18 2.30
N TYR A 557 14.46 3.74 2.49
CA TYR A 557 13.24 3.02 2.20
C TYR A 557 13.14 2.73 0.69
N PRO A 558 12.81 1.50 0.26
CA PRO A 558 12.63 1.20 -1.16
C PRO A 558 11.45 2.01 -1.72
N ALA A 559 11.73 2.92 -2.66
CA ALA A 559 10.70 3.75 -3.27
C ALA A 559 9.56 2.89 -3.86
N ASP A 560 9.90 1.86 -4.64
CA ASP A 560 8.94 0.91 -5.22
C ASP A 560 8.87 -0.40 -4.46
N GLU A 561 7.67 -0.74 -3.99
CA GLU A 561 7.41 -1.97 -3.24
C GLU A 561 7.59 -3.23 -4.11
N ARG A 562 7.42 -3.11 -5.43
CA ARG A 562 7.64 -4.21 -6.39
C ARG A 562 9.08 -4.70 -6.42
N HIS A 563 10.03 -3.90 -5.93
CA HIS A 563 11.44 -4.27 -5.85
C HIS A 563 11.81 -4.98 -4.54
N ARG A 564 10.89 -5.09 -3.57
CA ARG A 564 11.16 -5.78 -2.31
C ARG A 564 11.58 -7.25 -2.49
N PRO A 565 10.95 -8.07 -3.39
CA PRO A 565 11.37 -9.45 -3.61
C PRO A 565 12.85 -9.60 -4.00
N LEU A 566 13.47 -8.58 -4.60
CA LEU A 566 14.90 -8.59 -4.96
C LEU A 566 15.82 -8.88 -3.75
N LEU A 567 15.41 -8.52 -2.53
CA LEU A 567 16.21 -8.76 -1.33
C LEU A 567 16.45 -10.25 -1.05
N TRP A 568 15.59 -11.14 -1.56
CA TRP A 568 15.74 -12.58 -1.39
C TRP A 568 16.96 -13.15 -2.11
N VAL A 569 17.52 -12.42 -3.09
CA VAL A 569 18.80 -12.77 -3.72
C VAL A 569 19.94 -12.84 -2.69
N TRP A 570 19.83 -12.15 -1.54
CA TRP A 570 20.80 -12.28 -0.44
C TRP A 570 20.87 -13.68 0.16
N VAL A 571 19.77 -14.43 0.16
CA VAL A 571 19.75 -15.83 0.64
C VAL A 571 20.45 -16.74 -0.36
N ALA A 572 20.26 -16.48 -1.66
CA ALA A 572 20.84 -17.31 -2.72
C ALA A 572 22.37 -17.25 -2.73
N ALA A 573 22.96 -16.06 -2.58
CA ALA A 573 24.40 -15.88 -2.73
C ALA A 573 25.27 -16.82 -1.84
N PRO A 574 25.08 -16.86 -0.50
CA PRO A 574 25.82 -17.78 0.35
C PRO A 574 25.42 -19.25 0.16
N ALA A 575 24.17 -19.55 -0.22
CA ALA A 575 23.75 -20.93 -0.49
C ALA A 575 24.42 -21.50 -1.76
N VAL A 576 24.42 -20.76 -2.87
CA VAL A 576 25.11 -21.14 -4.11
C VAL A 576 26.63 -21.14 -3.89
N GLY A 577 27.16 -20.18 -3.12
CA GLY A 577 28.57 -20.16 -2.72
C GLY A 577 29.01 -21.41 -1.95
N ALA A 578 28.18 -21.88 -1.00
CA ALA A 578 28.42 -23.13 -0.27
C ALA A 578 28.49 -24.34 -1.22
N GLY A 579 27.52 -24.45 -2.14
CA GLY A 579 27.49 -25.52 -3.13
C GLY A 579 28.66 -25.48 -4.09
N ALA A 580 29.11 -24.29 -4.48
CA ALA A 580 30.26 -24.09 -5.33
C ALA A 580 31.55 -24.53 -4.65
N TRP A 581 31.73 -24.14 -3.38
CA TRP A 581 32.90 -24.54 -2.59
C TRP A 581 32.97 -26.05 -2.38
N LEU A 582 31.85 -26.68 -2.01
CA LEU A 582 31.78 -28.13 -1.84
C LEU A 582 32.12 -28.86 -3.14
N SER A 583 31.59 -28.39 -4.27
CA SER A 583 31.84 -29.01 -5.58
C SER A 583 33.31 -28.90 -6.02
N LEU A 584 34.02 -27.86 -5.58
CA LEU A 584 35.44 -27.65 -5.87
C LEU A 584 36.37 -28.45 -4.95
N THR A 585 36.04 -28.56 -3.67
CA THR A 585 36.98 -29.02 -2.64
C THR A 585 36.74 -30.42 -2.12
N GLN A 586 35.52 -30.94 -2.28
CA GLN A 586 35.13 -32.22 -1.70
C GLN A 586 34.91 -33.25 -2.80
N LEU A 587 35.51 -34.42 -2.63
CA LEU A 587 35.20 -35.59 -3.42
C LEU A 587 34.00 -36.30 -2.79
N PRO A 588 33.03 -36.77 -3.60
CA PRO A 588 31.93 -37.57 -3.08
C PRO A 588 32.46 -38.88 -2.50
N ASP A 589 31.87 -39.33 -1.39
CA ASP A 589 32.18 -40.63 -0.80
C ASP A 589 31.64 -41.80 -1.65
N ALA A 590 31.83 -43.04 -1.18
CA ALA A 590 31.37 -44.24 -1.88
C ALA A 590 29.85 -44.27 -2.15
N ASN A 591 29.07 -43.48 -1.40
CA ASN A 591 27.63 -43.35 -1.57
C ASN A 591 27.22 -42.11 -2.37
N GLY A 592 28.19 -41.33 -2.88
CA GLY A 592 27.93 -40.10 -3.63
C GLY A 592 27.74 -38.84 -2.77
N VAL A 593 28.00 -38.91 -1.46
CA VAL A 593 27.75 -37.82 -0.51
C VAL A 593 28.98 -36.92 -0.38
N LEU A 594 28.80 -35.60 -0.52
CA LEU A 594 29.84 -34.60 -0.28
C LEU A 594 29.94 -34.29 1.22
N GLN A 595 31.14 -34.34 1.77
CA GLN A 595 31.37 -34.03 3.18
C GLN A 595 31.43 -32.52 3.42
N PHE A 596 30.65 -32.04 4.39
CA PHE A 596 30.60 -30.61 4.69
C PHE A 596 31.77 -30.16 5.58
N ASP A 597 32.69 -29.41 4.99
CA ASP A 597 33.76 -28.72 5.70
C ASP A 597 33.23 -27.50 6.50
N PRO A 598 34.02 -26.93 7.42
CA PRO A 598 33.57 -25.79 8.22
C PRO A 598 33.17 -24.57 7.38
N PHE A 599 33.84 -24.33 6.26
CA PHE A 599 33.58 -23.16 5.43
C PHE A 599 32.23 -23.26 4.71
N ALA A 600 31.91 -24.41 4.11
CA ALA A 600 30.60 -24.66 3.52
C ALA A 600 29.47 -24.59 4.56
N LYS A 601 29.70 -25.10 5.78
CA LYS A 601 28.74 -24.99 6.89
C LYS A 601 28.45 -23.53 7.23
N VAL A 602 29.47 -22.68 7.34
CA VAL A 602 29.31 -21.25 7.63
C VAL A 602 28.47 -20.56 6.56
N LEU A 603 28.76 -20.81 5.27
CA LEU A 603 27.99 -20.23 4.17
C LEU A 603 26.52 -20.70 4.17
N MET A 604 26.28 -22.00 4.36
CA MET A 604 24.92 -22.55 4.47
C MET A 604 24.14 -21.94 5.64
N TYR A 605 24.75 -21.84 6.83
CA TYR A 605 24.09 -21.26 8.00
C TYR A 605 23.86 -19.75 7.85
N MET A 606 24.72 -19.03 7.12
CA MET A 606 24.46 -17.64 6.76
C MET A 606 23.24 -17.51 5.84
N ALA A 607 23.10 -18.39 4.84
CA ALA A 607 21.90 -18.43 4.01
C ALA A 607 20.64 -18.69 4.84
N LEU A 608 20.71 -19.65 5.78
CA LEU A 608 19.61 -19.98 6.68
C LEU A 608 19.25 -18.81 7.63
N GLY A 609 20.26 -18.10 8.16
CA GLY A 609 20.06 -16.91 8.99
C GLY A 609 19.37 -15.78 8.22
N LEU A 610 19.80 -15.53 6.98
CA LEU A 610 19.16 -14.55 6.10
C LEU A 610 17.72 -14.96 5.72
N PHE A 611 17.46 -16.25 5.52
CA PHE A 611 16.11 -16.77 5.29
C PHE A 611 15.16 -16.42 6.45
N PHE A 612 15.57 -16.65 7.70
CA PHE A 612 14.74 -16.29 8.85
C PHE A 612 14.60 -14.77 9.03
N ALA A 613 15.68 -14.00 8.84
CA ALA A 613 15.66 -12.55 8.94
C ALA A 613 14.72 -11.91 7.91
N LEU A 614 14.76 -12.36 6.65
CA LEU A 614 13.82 -11.91 5.62
C LEU A 614 12.42 -12.49 5.80
N GLY A 615 12.30 -13.72 6.33
CA GLY A 615 11.04 -14.33 6.71
C GLY A 615 10.24 -13.49 7.71
N TRP A 616 10.94 -12.82 8.64
CA TRP A 616 10.33 -11.84 9.55
C TRP A 616 9.63 -10.69 8.82
N GLY A 617 10.13 -10.32 7.64
CA GLY A 617 9.49 -9.32 6.77
C GLY A 617 8.09 -9.71 6.30
N PHE A 618 7.74 -11.00 6.23
CA PHE A 618 6.36 -11.41 5.96
C PHE A 618 5.46 -11.20 7.18
N VAL A 619 5.98 -11.41 8.40
CA VAL A 619 5.23 -11.20 9.66
C VAL A 619 4.90 -9.73 9.88
N THR A 620 5.86 -8.83 9.60
CA THR A 620 5.64 -7.38 9.71
C THR A 620 4.85 -6.79 8.54
N GLY A 621 4.51 -7.61 7.53
CA GLY A 621 3.85 -7.16 6.30
C GLY A 621 4.75 -6.33 5.38
N PHE A 622 6.07 -6.38 5.55
CA PHE A 622 7.00 -5.78 4.59
C PHE A 622 6.92 -6.49 3.22
N PHE A 623 6.84 -7.82 3.21
CA PHE A 623 6.59 -8.62 2.01
C PHE A 623 5.11 -9.01 1.87
N GLY A 624 4.66 -9.29 0.64
CA GLY A 624 3.32 -9.84 0.38
C GLY A 624 2.13 -8.86 0.43
N ARG A 625 2.38 -7.55 0.63
CA ARG A 625 1.34 -6.49 0.52
C ARG A 625 1.04 -6.06 -0.93
N SER A 626 1.98 -6.26 -1.84
CA SER A 626 1.85 -5.86 -3.25
C SER A 626 1.01 -6.87 -4.05
N ARG A 627 0.45 -6.40 -5.18
CA ARG A 627 -0.10 -7.29 -6.20
C ARG A 627 1.02 -8.15 -6.79
N PHE A 628 0.68 -9.36 -7.21
CA PHE A 628 1.63 -10.26 -7.88
C PHE A 628 2.28 -9.56 -9.10
N ASP A 629 3.60 -9.67 -9.18
CA ASP A 629 4.41 -9.24 -10.31
C ASP A 629 5.37 -10.38 -10.71
N MET A 630 5.85 -10.42 -11.94
CA MET A 630 6.81 -11.43 -12.38
C MET A 630 8.11 -11.40 -11.58
N VAL A 631 8.43 -10.28 -10.93
CA VAL A 631 9.56 -10.14 -9.99
C VAL A 631 9.42 -11.07 -8.77
N ASP A 632 8.21 -11.51 -8.41
CA ASP A 632 7.98 -12.43 -7.28
C ASP A 632 8.59 -13.82 -7.49
N TRP A 633 8.94 -14.21 -8.72
CA TRP A 633 9.73 -15.42 -8.97
C TRP A 633 11.11 -15.41 -8.30
N LEU A 634 11.58 -14.24 -7.85
CA LEU A 634 12.80 -14.12 -7.06
C LEU A 634 12.67 -14.60 -5.62
N TYR A 635 11.47 -14.98 -5.17
CA TYR A 635 11.33 -15.79 -3.95
C TYR A 635 11.75 -17.24 -4.21
N SER A 636 11.44 -17.80 -5.39
CA SER A 636 11.61 -19.23 -5.69
C SER A 636 13.07 -19.67 -5.72
N PHE A 637 13.89 -19.08 -6.60
CA PHE A 637 15.28 -19.54 -6.78
C PHE A 637 16.13 -19.49 -5.50
N PRO A 638 16.08 -18.42 -4.66
CA PRO A 638 16.78 -18.44 -3.38
C PRO A 638 16.32 -19.55 -2.44
N LEU A 639 15.01 -19.85 -2.39
CA LEU A 639 14.48 -20.97 -1.61
C LEU A 639 14.98 -22.31 -2.16
N ASP A 640 15.04 -22.47 -3.48
CA ASP A 640 15.58 -23.67 -4.12
C ASP A 640 17.06 -23.87 -3.76
N THR A 641 17.88 -22.83 -3.83
CA THR A 641 19.31 -22.95 -3.50
C THR A 641 19.57 -23.27 -2.03
N LEU A 642 18.76 -22.73 -1.12
CA LEU A 642 18.80 -23.08 0.30
C LEU A 642 18.36 -24.53 0.52
N ALA A 643 17.26 -24.96 -0.09
CA ALA A 643 16.77 -26.33 0.00
C ALA A 643 17.81 -27.33 -0.57
N PHE A 644 18.41 -27.01 -1.71
CA PHE A 644 19.48 -27.79 -2.32
C PHE A 644 20.64 -28.03 -1.33
N MET A 645 21.06 -27.00 -0.58
CA MET A 645 22.11 -27.13 0.43
C MET A 645 21.67 -27.90 1.67
N LEU A 646 20.47 -27.66 2.19
CA LEU A 646 19.96 -28.35 3.37
C LEU A 646 19.72 -29.86 3.13
N VAL A 647 19.27 -30.21 1.93
CA VAL A 647 19.14 -31.61 1.51
C VAL A 647 20.52 -32.27 1.46
N GLN A 648 21.52 -31.68 0.79
CA GLN A 648 22.89 -32.23 0.81
C GLN A 648 23.47 -32.34 2.22
N TYR A 649 23.21 -31.34 3.06
CA TYR A 649 23.69 -31.33 4.43
C TYR A 649 23.11 -32.47 5.26
N SER A 650 21.83 -32.84 5.05
CA SER A 650 21.21 -33.98 5.72
C SER A 650 21.90 -35.32 5.43
N TYR A 651 22.51 -35.46 4.25
CA TYR A 651 23.26 -36.66 3.87
C TYR A 651 24.65 -36.70 4.52
N SER A 652 25.32 -35.56 4.62
CA SER A 652 26.65 -35.46 5.28
C SER A 652 26.54 -35.56 6.80
N VAL A 653 25.58 -34.87 7.41
CA VAL A 653 25.36 -34.85 8.86
C VAL A 653 23.99 -35.47 9.15
N ARG A 654 23.97 -36.79 9.28
CA ARG A 654 22.74 -37.54 9.53
C ARG A 654 22.23 -37.30 10.94
N GLY A 655 21.00 -36.82 11.05
CA GLY A 655 20.29 -36.67 12.32
C GLY A 655 18.82 -36.31 12.12
N THR A 656 17.98 -36.54 13.11
CA THR A 656 16.54 -36.25 13.01
C THR A 656 16.28 -34.79 12.65
N TRP A 657 17.07 -33.87 13.20
CA TRP A 657 16.98 -32.44 12.92
C TRP A 657 17.31 -32.10 11.46
N THR A 658 18.42 -32.62 10.92
CA THR A 658 18.87 -32.30 9.56
C THR A 658 17.95 -32.88 8.49
N HIS A 659 17.40 -34.09 8.71
CA HIS A 659 16.34 -34.64 7.87
C HIS A 659 15.06 -33.79 7.94
N GLY A 660 14.67 -33.35 9.14
CA GLY A 660 13.54 -32.45 9.32
C GLY A 660 13.72 -31.15 8.50
N MET A 661 14.90 -30.54 8.56
CA MET A 661 15.23 -29.36 7.75
C MET A 661 15.16 -29.64 6.24
N ALA A 662 15.65 -30.80 5.79
CA ALA A 662 15.60 -31.19 4.39
C ALA A 662 14.15 -31.32 3.89
N TYR A 663 13.29 -32.05 4.61
CA TYR A 663 11.87 -32.17 4.23
C TYR A 663 11.13 -30.83 4.25
N ILE A 664 11.34 -30.02 5.30
CA ILE A 664 10.69 -28.71 5.42
C ILE A 664 11.13 -27.78 4.29
N SER A 665 12.44 -27.70 4.00
CA SER A 665 12.95 -26.85 2.93
C SER A 665 12.50 -27.31 1.54
N LEU A 666 12.45 -28.62 1.29
CA LEU A 666 11.91 -29.20 0.06
C LEU A 666 10.42 -28.84 -0.14
N ALA A 667 9.63 -28.93 0.92
CA ALA A 667 8.22 -28.55 0.90
C ALA A 667 8.02 -27.04 0.65
N ILE A 668 8.82 -26.19 1.30
CA ILE A 668 8.78 -24.73 1.12
C ILE A 668 9.17 -24.35 -0.31
N ALA A 669 10.28 -24.87 -0.82
CA ALA A 669 10.75 -24.59 -2.18
C ALA A 669 9.72 -25.02 -3.23
N SER A 670 9.22 -26.26 -3.13
CA SER A 670 8.20 -26.78 -4.04
C SER A 670 6.89 -26.00 -3.96
N GLY A 671 6.46 -25.64 -2.75
CA GLY A 671 5.25 -24.84 -2.53
C GLY A 671 5.37 -23.43 -3.09
N ALA A 672 6.52 -22.77 -2.88
CA ALA A 672 6.77 -21.43 -3.40
C ALA A 672 6.72 -21.41 -4.93
N VAL A 673 7.40 -22.33 -5.60
CA VAL A 673 7.37 -22.48 -7.07
C VAL A 673 5.97 -22.80 -7.57
N ALA A 674 5.24 -23.70 -6.92
CA ALA A 674 3.87 -24.02 -7.31
C ALA A 674 2.94 -22.80 -7.22
N VAL A 675 3.02 -22.04 -6.12
CA VAL A 675 2.21 -20.83 -5.93
C VAL A 675 2.56 -19.74 -6.95
N THR A 676 3.84 -19.41 -7.14
CA THR A 676 4.25 -18.39 -8.11
C THR A 676 3.92 -18.80 -9.54
N PHE A 677 4.05 -20.08 -9.87
CA PHE A 677 3.64 -20.62 -11.17
C PHE A 677 2.13 -20.47 -11.42
N LEU A 678 1.31 -20.88 -10.47
CA LEU A 678 -0.14 -20.75 -10.61
C LEU A 678 -0.59 -19.28 -10.65
N GLN A 679 0.01 -18.41 -9.84
CA GLN A 679 -0.22 -16.96 -9.89
C GLN A 679 0.17 -16.39 -11.25
N THR A 680 1.26 -16.89 -11.85
CA THR A 680 1.68 -16.50 -13.21
C THR A 680 0.63 -16.87 -14.25
N LEU A 681 0.11 -18.10 -14.22
CA LEU A 681 -0.95 -18.54 -15.15
C LEU A 681 -2.21 -17.67 -15.01
N VAL A 682 -2.60 -17.40 -13.77
CA VAL A 682 -3.75 -16.53 -13.44
C VAL A 682 -3.52 -15.12 -13.96
N ALA A 683 -2.35 -14.52 -13.70
CA ALA A 683 -2.00 -13.18 -14.14
C ALA A 683 -1.91 -13.06 -15.68
N ILE A 684 -1.40 -14.09 -16.36
CA ILE A 684 -1.45 -14.17 -17.84
C ILE A 684 -2.89 -14.21 -18.33
N SER A 685 -3.75 -15.04 -17.72
CA SER A 685 -5.16 -15.15 -18.13
C SER A 685 -5.97 -13.87 -17.90
N MET A 686 -5.56 -13.06 -16.92
CA MET A 686 -6.12 -11.74 -16.64
C MET A 686 -5.41 -10.62 -17.42
N GLY A 687 -4.52 -10.91 -18.37
CA GLY A 687 -3.81 -9.90 -19.15
C GLY A 687 -2.93 -8.94 -18.32
N GLN A 688 -2.53 -9.36 -17.11
CA GLN A 688 -1.73 -8.55 -16.17
C GLN A 688 -0.22 -8.74 -16.38
N VAL A 689 0.17 -9.85 -17.01
CA VAL A 689 1.54 -10.12 -17.48
C VAL A 689 1.65 -9.65 -18.93
N PHE A 690 2.84 -9.20 -19.37
CA PHE A 690 3.07 -8.65 -20.72
C PHE A 690 2.35 -7.32 -21.00
N ARG A 691 2.33 -6.43 -20.01
CA ARG A 691 1.95 -5.02 -20.15
C ARG A 691 3.15 -4.11 -19.82
N PRO A 692 3.12 -2.83 -20.19
CA PRO A 692 4.17 -1.88 -19.77
C PRO A 692 4.16 -1.67 -18.26
N ASP A 693 5.31 -1.32 -17.69
CA ASP A 693 5.36 -0.98 -16.26
C ASP A 693 4.75 0.40 -16.00
N ASP A 694 4.08 0.52 -14.86
CA ASP A 694 3.70 1.80 -14.27
C ASP A 694 4.95 2.62 -13.96
N LYS A 695 5.06 3.80 -14.58
CA LYS A 695 6.14 4.76 -14.34
C LYS A 695 5.70 5.81 -13.34
N TRP A 696 6.42 5.94 -12.25
CA TRP A 696 6.18 6.97 -11.25
C TRP A 696 7.51 7.49 -10.68
N GLY A 697 7.51 8.73 -10.19
CA GLY A 697 8.69 9.46 -9.74
C GLY A 697 8.31 10.79 -9.09
N PRO A 698 9.27 11.62 -8.64
CA PRO A 698 8.97 12.87 -7.94
C PRO A 698 8.01 13.80 -8.73
N MET A 699 8.17 13.92 -10.06
CA MET A 699 7.25 14.72 -10.89
C MET A 699 5.86 14.10 -11.10
N SER A 700 5.67 12.82 -10.78
CA SER A 700 4.36 12.17 -10.90
C SER A 700 3.41 12.62 -9.80
N GLY A 701 3.95 13.02 -8.63
CA GLY A 701 3.19 13.53 -7.49
C GLY A 701 2.50 14.85 -7.77
N LEU A 702 3.29 15.89 -8.05
CA LEU A 702 2.78 17.27 -8.09
C LEU A 702 1.93 17.62 -9.30
N ASN A 703 2.08 16.90 -10.41
CA ASN A 703 1.31 17.19 -11.62
C ASN A 703 0.16 16.17 -11.73
N LYS A 704 0.48 14.96 -12.19
CA LYS A 704 -0.53 13.94 -12.48
C LYS A 704 -1.38 13.50 -11.29
N LEU A 705 -0.81 13.27 -10.11
CA LEU A 705 -1.63 12.87 -8.95
C LEU A 705 -2.48 14.02 -8.43
N SER A 706 -2.02 15.27 -8.52
CA SER A 706 -2.84 16.45 -8.28
C SER A 706 -4.02 16.53 -9.26
N HIS A 707 -3.76 16.42 -10.58
CA HIS A 707 -4.81 16.37 -11.60
C HIS A 707 -5.82 15.25 -11.34
N ARG A 708 -5.36 14.10 -10.86
CA ARG A 708 -6.22 12.96 -10.54
C ARG A 708 -7.07 13.20 -9.30
N ALA A 709 -6.56 13.90 -8.29
CA ALA A 709 -7.35 14.34 -7.14
C ALA A 709 -8.48 15.29 -7.58
N PHE A 710 -8.21 16.17 -8.54
CA PHE A 710 -9.24 17.04 -9.13
C PHE A 710 -10.26 16.25 -9.97
N ARG A 711 -9.78 15.53 -10.99
CA ARG A 711 -10.59 14.79 -11.98
C ARG A 711 -11.45 13.69 -11.36
N ASP A 712 -10.86 12.86 -10.49
CA ASP A 712 -11.54 11.67 -9.97
C ASP A 712 -12.18 11.91 -8.59
N GLY A 713 -11.80 12.99 -7.91
CA GLY A 713 -12.20 13.28 -6.53
C GLY A 713 -13.20 14.43 -6.41
N SER A 714 -12.71 15.66 -6.60
CA SER A 714 -13.50 16.87 -6.32
C SER A 714 -14.45 17.26 -7.45
N MET A 715 -14.04 17.19 -8.72
CA MET A 715 -14.90 17.52 -9.87
C MET A 715 -16.21 16.70 -9.88
N PRO A 716 -16.21 15.36 -9.69
CA PRO A 716 -17.45 14.59 -9.66
C PRO A 716 -18.37 14.95 -8.48
N ARG A 717 -17.79 15.41 -7.36
CA ARG A 717 -18.55 15.87 -6.19
C ARG A 717 -19.24 17.18 -6.49
N VAL A 718 -18.52 18.15 -7.04
CA VAL A 718 -19.06 19.44 -7.48
C VAL A 718 -20.10 19.27 -8.58
N ALA A 719 -19.87 18.38 -9.55
CA ALA A 719 -20.83 18.04 -10.60
C ALA A 719 -22.17 17.52 -10.04
N ARG A 720 -22.13 16.68 -8.98
CA ARG A 720 -23.35 16.23 -8.29
C ARG A 720 -24.04 17.37 -7.54
N LEU A 721 -23.28 18.26 -6.90
CA LEU A 721 -23.83 19.38 -6.15
C LEU A 721 -24.52 20.38 -7.08
N VAL A 722 -23.90 20.75 -8.21
CA VAL A 722 -24.49 21.68 -9.18
C VAL A 722 -25.74 21.09 -9.85
N ALA A 723 -25.72 19.79 -10.19
CA ALA A 723 -26.87 19.09 -10.73
C ALA A 723 -28.04 18.98 -9.73
N GLY A 724 -27.73 18.98 -8.42
CA GLY A 724 -28.71 18.91 -7.33
C GLY A 724 -29.13 20.26 -6.77
N LEU A 725 -28.71 21.39 -7.36
CA LEU A 725 -29.10 22.72 -6.89
C LEU A 725 -30.62 22.94 -7.01
N HIS A 726 -31.21 23.51 -5.97
CA HIS A 726 -32.63 23.83 -5.93
C HIS A 726 -32.84 25.25 -5.39
N PRO A 727 -33.65 26.11 -6.04
CA PRO A 727 -33.79 27.53 -5.68
C PRO A 727 -34.29 27.76 -4.25
N SER A 728 -35.08 26.82 -3.71
CA SER A 728 -35.60 26.89 -2.34
C SER A 728 -34.67 26.33 -1.26
N SER A 729 -33.51 25.77 -1.62
CA SER A 729 -32.61 25.11 -0.67
C SER A 729 -31.31 25.89 -0.51
N ARG A 730 -31.27 26.84 0.44
CA ARG A 730 -30.05 27.59 0.78
C ARG A 730 -28.90 26.66 1.20
N GLN A 731 -29.21 25.54 1.85
CA GLN A 731 -28.20 24.54 2.21
C GLN A 731 -27.48 23.96 0.98
N SER A 732 -28.22 23.65 -0.09
CA SER A 732 -27.63 23.13 -1.33
C SER A 732 -26.73 24.16 -2.01
N ILE A 733 -27.14 25.43 -2.00
CA ILE A 733 -26.39 26.56 -2.57
C ILE A 733 -25.09 26.79 -1.80
N HIS A 734 -25.14 26.80 -0.46
CA HIS A 734 -23.95 26.96 0.37
C HIS A 734 -23.00 25.76 0.29
N ALA A 735 -23.53 24.54 0.16
CA ALA A 735 -22.71 23.33 -0.01
C ALA A 735 -21.97 23.35 -1.35
N PHE A 736 -22.66 23.69 -2.45
CA PHE A 736 -22.04 23.87 -3.75
C PHE A 736 -20.99 24.98 -3.72
N ALA A 737 -21.33 26.17 -3.20
CA ALA A 737 -20.43 27.31 -3.16
C ALA A 737 -19.12 27.00 -2.40
N ARG A 738 -19.21 26.31 -1.26
CA ARG A 738 -18.04 25.92 -0.47
C ARG A 738 -17.13 24.96 -1.22
N GLU A 739 -17.70 23.90 -1.80
CA GLU A 739 -16.90 22.91 -2.53
C GLU A 739 -16.34 23.47 -3.84
N TRP A 740 -17.07 24.38 -4.49
CA TRP A 740 -16.60 25.12 -5.66
C TRP A 740 -15.40 26.01 -5.32
N GLN A 741 -15.52 26.87 -4.30
CA GLN A 741 -14.44 27.75 -3.87
C GLN A 741 -13.18 26.97 -3.50
N LEU A 742 -13.34 25.87 -2.75
CA LEU A 742 -12.21 25.01 -2.39
C LEU A 742 -11.56 24.36 -3.63
N LEU A 743 -12.35 23.94 -4.63
CA LEU A 743 -11.80 23.42 -5.88
C LEU A 743 -11.00 24.50 -6.63
N VAL A 744 -11.56 25.71 -6.78
CA VAL A 744 -10.92 26.81 -7.49
C VAL A 744 -9.60 27.20 -6.82
N GLU A 745 -9.60 27.39 -5.50
CA GLU A 745 -8.40 27.75 -4.73
C GLU A 745 -7.27 26.72 -4.94
N MET A 746 -7.59 25.43 -4.91
CA MET A 746 -6.60 24.36 -5.09
C MET A 746 -6.08 24.27 -6.53
N VAL A 747 -6.94 24.54 -7.53
CA VAL A 747 -6.55 24.56 -8.94
C VAL A 747 -5.70 25.78 -9.25
N GLU A 748 -6.04 26.96 -8.73
CA GLU A 748 -5.26 28.18 -8.91
C GLU A 748 -3.89 28.06 -8.26
N GLU A 749 -3.80 27.49 -7.05
CA GLU A 749 -2.52 27.25 -6.40
C GLU A 749 -1.67 26.23 -7.18
N HIS A 750 -2.27 25.15 -7.68
CA HIS A 750 -1.60 24.21 -8.59
C HIS A 750 -1.11 24.90 -9.87
N GLY A 751 -1.93 25.75 -10.48
CA GLY A 751 -1.58 26.56 -11.64
C GLY A 751 -0.44 27.56 -11.35
N ARG A 752 -0.38 28.12 -10.14
CA ARG A 752 0.69 29.00 -9.69
C ARG A 752 2.01 28.24 -9.53
N GLN A 753 1.98 27.02 -8.97
CA GLN A 753 3.15 26.14 -8.91
C GLN A 753 3.66 25.80 -10.31
N ALA A 754 2.75 25.53 -11.25
CA ALA A 754 3.09 25.28 -12.64
C ALA A 754 3.72 26.52 -13.30
N THR A 755 3.08 27.68 -13.17
CA THR A 755 3.50 28.93 -13.83
C THR A 755 4.78 29.52 -13.26
N ASN A 756 5.01 29.42 -11.95
CA ASN A 756 6.18 30.03 -11.30
C ASN A 756 7.42 29.14 -11.33
N VAL A 757 7.25 27.82 -11.45
CA VAL A 757 8.37 26.87 -11.32
C VAL A 757 8.43 25.87 -12.46
N LEU A 758 7.33 25.16 -12.74
CA LEU A 758 7.33 24.07 -13.72
C LEU A 758 7.58 24.61 -15.14
N PHE A 759 6.73 25.50 -15.63
CA PHE A 759 6.83 26.02 -16.99
C PHE A 759 8.09 26.85 -17.23
N PRO A 760 8.59 27.69 -16.30
CA PRO A 760 9.87 28.37 -16.50
C PRO A 760 11.02 27.39 -16.64
N LEU A 761 11.07 26.34 -15.81
CA LEU A 761 12.10 25.29 -15.94
C LEU A 761 11.96 24.54 -17.25
N PHE A 762 10.75 24.13 -17.63
CA PHE A 762 10.53 23.48 -18.92
C PHE A 762 10.88 24.40 -20.08
N ASN A 763 10.58 25.70 -19.99
CA ASN A 763 10.95 26.66 -21.01
C ASN A 763 12.45 26.98 -21.01
N GLU A 764 13.17 26.79 -19.92
CA GLU A 764 14.63 26.94 -19.89
C GLU A 764 15.32 25.81 -20.68
N TYR A 765 14.89 24.57 -20.47
CA TYR A 765 15.49 23.38 -21.12
C TYR A 765 14.85 23.03 -22.46
N PHE A 766 13.57 23.34 -22.63
CA PHE A 766 12.71 23.02 -23.76
C PHE A 766 11.80 24.23 -24.10
N PRO A 767 12.36 25.38 -24.50
CA PRO A 767 11.53 26.58 -24.66
C PRO A 767 10.33 26.39 -25.62
N GLY A 768 9.22 27.06 -25.30
CA GLY A 768 7.95 26.91 -26.01
C GLY A 768 7.20 25.60 -25.73
N SER A 769 7.75 24.66 -24.95
CA SER A 769 7.04 23.41 -24.63
C SER A 769 5.84 23.60 -23.71
N ALA A 770 5.77 24.73 -22.99
CA ALA A 770 4.71 25.04 -22.04
C ALA A 770 3.74 26.14 -22.50
N THR A 771 3.90 26.70 -23.71
CA THR A 771 3.11 27.86 -24.17
C THR A 771 1.60 27.59 -24.18
N VAL A 772 1.19 26.43 -24.70
CA VAL A 772 -0.24 26.03 -24.74
C VAL A 772 -0.82 25.92 -23.33
N SER A 773 -0.09 25.29 -22.40
CA SER A 773 -0.51 25.16 -21.00
C SER A 773 -0.64 26.52 -20.31
N ILE A 774 0.25 27.47 -20.61
CA ILE A 774 0.19 28.85 -20.09
C ILE A 774 -1.06 29.58 -20.63
N GLU A 775 -1.34 29.48 -21.93
CA GLU A 775 -2.53 30.11 -22.54
C GLU A 775 -3.83 29.55 -21.96
N GLN A 776 -3.91 28.22 -21.78
CA GLN A 776 -5.07 27.55 -21.19
C GLN A 776 -5.34 28.01 -19.74
N ILE A 777 -4.30 28.10 -18.89
CA ILE A 777 -4.46 28.58 -17.51
C ILE A 777 -4.97 30.02 -17.47
N ASN A 778 -4.52 30.87 -18.40
CA ASN A 778 -5.01 32.25 -18.46
C ASN A 778 -6.48 32.32 -18.89
N HIS A 779 -6.92 31.48 -19.83
CA HIS A 779 -8.33 31.40 -20.25
C HIS A 779 -9.25 30.93 -19.11
N GLN A 780 -8.83 29.93 -18.33
CA GLN A 780 -9.64 29.36 -17.25
C GLN A 780 -10.01 30.38 -16.16
N LYS A 781 -9.15 31.38 -15.90
CA LYS A 781 -9.41 32.43 -14.90
C LYS A 781 -10.70 33.20 -15.17
N GLU A 782 -10.98 33.52 -16.43
CA GLU A 782 -12.21 34.25 -16.80
C GLU A 782 -13.46 33.43 -16.51
N GLY A 783 -13.41 32.13 -16.79
CA GLY A 783 -14.52 31.23 -16.50
C GLY A 783 -14.73 30.97 -15.00
N PHE A 784 -13.65 30.88 -14.20
CA PHE A 784 -13.77 30.79 -12.73
C PHE A 784 -14.45 32.04 -12.16
N ASN A 785 -13.99 33.24 -12.57
CA ASN A 785 -14.59 34.51 -12.15
C ASN A 785 -16.08 34.61 -12.52
N ALA A 786 -16.48 34.12 -13.69
CA ALA A 786 -17.88 34.13 -14.12
C ALA A 786 -18.76 33.20 -13.25
N ILE A 787 -18.26 32.01 -12.91
CA ILE A 787 -18.97 31.06 -12.05
C ILE A 787 -19.03 31.57 -10.61
N ASP A 788 -17.96 32.17 -10.10
CA ASP A 788 -17.93 32.80 -8.77
C ASP A 788 -18.95 33.94 -8.68
N ALA A 789 -18.99 34.83 -9.67
CA ALA A 789 -19.97 35.91 -9.72
C ALA A 789 -21.42 35.40 -9.76
N ALA A 790 -21.71 34.34 -10.53
CA ALA A 790 -23.03 33.72 -10.56
C ALA A 790 -23.38 33.07 -9.21
N THR A 791 -22.40 32.42 -8.58
CA THR A 791 -22.56 31.75 -7.28
C THR A 791 -22.81 32.78 -6.16
N ASP A 792 -22.08 33.89 -6.13
CA ASP A 792 -22.24 34.95 -5.13
C ASP A 792 -23.58 35.67 -5.27
N ARG A 793 -24.05 35.90 -6.50
CA ARG A 793 -25.40 36.40 -6.75
C ARG A 793 -26.45 35.39 -6.28
N LEU A 794 -26.26 34.10 -6.55
CA LEU A 794 -27.19 33.05 -6.12
C LEU A 794 -27.29 32.94 -4.59
N LYS A 795 -26.20 33.21 -3.85
CA LYS A 795 -26.22 33.24 -2.37
C LYS A 795 -27.08 34.36 -1.80
N THR A 796 -27.21 35.48 -2.52
CA THR A 796 -27.81 36.72 -2.01
C THR A 796 -29.20 37.02 -2.58
N THR A 797 -29.53 36.46 -3.74
CA THR A 797 -30.83 36.64 -4.39
C THR A 797 -31.99 36.07 -3.57
N GLU A 798 -33.05 36.87 -3.40
CA GLU A 798 -34.34 36.45 -2.82
C GLU A 798 -35.41 36.19 -3.90
N ASP A 799 -35.17 36.62 -5.14
CA ASP A 799 -36.05 36.36 -6.28
C ASP A 799 -35.87 34.93 -6.80
N ARG A 800 -36.95 34.14 -6.71
CA ARG A 800 -36.98 32.76 -7.19
C ARG A 800 -36.69 32.64 -8.69
N THR A 801 -37.15 33.58 -9.50
CA THR A 801 -36.98 33.53 -10.97
C THR A 801 -35.51 33.74 -11.33
N GLU A 802 -34.86 34.70 -10.67
CA GLU A 802 -33.43 34.95 -10.83
C GLU A 802 -32.59 33.79 -10.27
N ALA A 803 -32.99 33.18 -9.16
CA ALA A 803 -32.33 31.99 -8.62
C ALA A 803 -32.42 30.80 -9.60
N GLU A 804 -33.58 30.55 -10.22
CA GLU A 804 -33.76 29.51 -11.24
C GLU A 804 -32.88 29.78 -12.48
N ARG A 805 -32.77 31.04 -12.90
CA ARG A 805 -31.90 31.45 -14.01
C ARG A 805 -30.42 31.23 -13.70
N LEU A 806 -29.96 31.65 -12.52
CA LEU A 806 -28.57 31.48 -12.08
C LEU A 806 -28.22 30.00 -11.88
N ILE A 807 -29.14 29.18 -11.38
CA ILE A 807 -28.94 27.73 -11.28
C ILE A 807 -28.78 27.11 -12.67
N ALA A 808 -29.62 27.48 -13.64
CA ALA A 808 -29.48 27.00 -15.01
C ALA A 808 -28.14 27.43 -15.65
N GLU A 809 -27.71 28.67 -15.38
CA GLU A 809 -26.40 29.17 -15.81
C GLU A 809 -25.25 28.34 -15.19
N LEU A 810 -25.27 28.07 -13.89
CA LEU A 810 -24.26 27.26 -13.21
C LEU A 810 -24.25 25.80 -13.70
N GLN A 811 -25.43 25.21 -13.91
CA GLN A 811 -25.59 23.85 -14.43
C GLN A 811 -25.05 23.68 -15.86
N HIS A 812 -24.94 24.79 -16.62
CA HIS A 812 -24.34 24.80 -17.95
C HIS A 812 -22.83 25.11 -17.89
N ARG A 813 -22.44 26.19 -17.20
CA ARG A 813 -21.04 26.68 -17.16
C ARG A 813 -20.09 25.74 -16.41
N VAL A 814 -20.52 25.09 -15.33
CA VAL A 814 -19.64 24.22 -14.53
C VAL A 814 -19.18 23.00 -15.35
N PRO A 815 -20.06 22.25 -16.05
CA PRO A 815 -19.62 21.19 -16.95
C PRO A 815 -18.71 21.67 -18.09
N GLU A 816 -18.96 22.84 -18.67
CA GLU A 816 -18.08 23.41 -19.71
C GLU A 816 -16.68 23.71 -19.17
N MET A 817 -16.60 24.36 -18.00
CA MET A 817 -15.33 24.59 -17.31
C MET A 817 -14.59 23.28 -17.00
N PHE A 818 -15.30 22.24 -16.56
CA PHE A 818 -14.68 20.93 -16.34
C PHE A 818 -14.15 20.32 -17.62
N ALA A 819 -14.84 20.46 -18.76
CA ALA A 819 -14.32 20.00 -20.04
C ALA A 819 -13.02 20.73 -20.42
N GLU A 820 -12.95 22.05 -20.22
CA GLU A 820 -11.73 22.84 -20.46
C GLU A 820 -10.58 22.44 -19.53
N MET A 821 -10.84 22.29 -18.24
CA MET A 821 -9.85 21.86 -17.26
C MET A 821 -9.31 20.46 -17.55
N LEU A 822 -10.19 19.52 -17.91
CA LEU A 822 -9.79 18.16 -18.26
C LEU A 822 -8.92 18.15 -19.51
N HIS A 823 -9.27 18.95 -20.52
CA HIS A 823 -8.43 19.10 -21.70
C HIS A 823 -7.05 19.66 -21.35
N HIS A 824 -6.97 20.68 -20.49
CA HIS A 824 -5.70 21.22 -20.00
C HIS A 824 -4.85 20.18 -19.25
N PHE A 825 -5.46 19.43 -18.32
CA PHE A 825 -4.76 18.36 -17.60
C PHE A 825 -4.25 17.28 -18.55
N GLU A 826 -5.04 16.91 -19.54
CA GLU A 826 -4.65 15.94 -20.57
C GLU A 826 -3.46 16.46 -21.39
N GLU A 827 -3.45 17.74 -21.78
CA GLU A 827 -2.33 18.35 -22.50
C GLU A 827 -1.03 18.29 -21.69
N GLU A 828 -1.05 18.70 -20.42
CA GLU A 828 0.14 18.61 -19.57
C GLU A 828 0.62 17.17 -19.36
N GLU A 829 -0.30 16.25 -19.09
CA GLU A 829 0.01 14.84 -18.85
C GLU A 829 0.50 14.12 -20.12
N ALA A 830 -0.03 14.50 -21.28
CA ALA A 830 0.29 13.87 -22.56
C ALA A 830 1.55 14.47 -23.19
N HIS A 831 1.82 15.76 -22.99
CA HIS A 831 2.88 16.48 -23.69
C HIS A 831 4.04 16.88 -22.78
N LEU A 832 3.76 17.55 -21.66
CA LEU A 832 4.81 18.10 -20.79
C LEU A 832 5.46 17.00 -19.93
N GLN A 833 4.65 16.18 -19.27
CA GLN A 833 5.14 15.16 -18.35
C GLN A 833 6.03 14.11 -19.03
N PRO A 834 5.72 13.60 -20.25
CA PRO A 834 6.58 12.64 -20.94
C PRO A 834 7.90 13.22 -21.40
N ILE A 835 7.95 14.52 -21.77
CA ILE A 835 9.20 15.22 -22.07
C ILE A 835 10.08 15.22 -20.83
N GLY A 836 9.56 15.72 -19.70
CA GLY A 836 10.36 15.81 -18.48
C GLY A 836 10.79 14.45 -17.93
N LYS A 837 9.90 13.45 -17.96
CA LYS A 837 10.24 12.04 -17.58
C LYS A 837 11.31 11.42 -18.47
N LYS A 838 11.46 11.87 -19.72
CA LYS A 838 12.38 11.30 -20.70
C LYS A 838 13.72 12.03 -20.76
N HIS A 839 13.72 13.34 -20.56
CA HIS A 839 14.85 14.21 -20.83
C HIS A 839 15.48 14.86 -19.59
N LEU A 840 14.77 14.92 -18.46
CA LEU A 840 15.31 15.44 -17.20
C LEU A 840 15.79 14.29 -16.31
N SER A 841 16.89 14.50 -15.57
CA SER A 841 17.39 13.54 -14.59
C SER A 841 16.49 13.47 -13.34
N ILE A 842 16.61 12.40 -12.55
CA ILE A 842 15.85 12.27 -11.30
C ILE A 842 16.23 13.39 -10.33
N GLU A 843 17.50 13.78 -10.29
CA GLU A 843 17.95 14.91 -9.47
C GLU A 843 17.26 16.23 -9.86
N MET A 844 17.11 16.49 -11.17
CA MET A 844 16.34 17.65 -11.63
C MET A 844 14.86 17.56 -11.24
N HIS A 845 14.28 16.36 -11.25
CA HIS A 845 12.89 16.15 -10.78
C HIS A 845 12.76 16.50 -9.29
N LYS A 846 13.72 16.12 -8.45
CA LYS A 846 13.72 16.47 -7.02
C LYS A 846 13.92 17.97 -6.80
N GLN A 847 14.83 18.59 -7.53
CA GLN A 847 15.05 20.03 -7.46
C GLN A 847 13.80 20.82 -7.87
N LEU A 848 13.07 20.35 -8.89
CA LEU A 848 11.79 20.90 -9.28
C LEU A 848 10.77 20.85 -8.12
N VAL A 849 10.60 19.69 -7.48
CA VAL A 849 9.72 19.55 -6.31
C VAL A 849 10.16 20.47 -5.15
N ARG A 850 11.47 20.57 -4.90
CA ARG A 850 12.03 21.49 -3.88
C ARG A 850 11.71 22.96 -4.16
N LYS A 851 11.84 23.38 -5.43
CA LYS A 851 11.50 24.74 -5.84
C LYS A 851 10.00 25.01 -5.72
N ILE A 852 9.14 24.05 -6.10
CA ILE A 852 7.69 24.15 -5.91
C ILE A 852 7.36 24.28 -4.42
N TRP A 853 7.94 23.43 -3.57
CA TRP A 853 7.76 23.52 -2.12
C TRP A 853 8.15 24.89 -1.57
N ALA A 854 9.30 25.43 -1.97
CA ALA A 854 9.79 26.73 -1.52
C ALA A 854 8.99 27.93 -2.06
N ALA A 855 8.42 27.80 -3.26
CA ALA A 855 7.61 28.84 -3.89
C ALA A 855 6.16 28.89 -3.39
N THR A 856 5.71 27.85 -2.67
CA THR A 856 4.36 27.76 -2.12
C THR A 856 4.33 28.10 -0.63
N PRO A 857 3.52 29.09 -0.21
CA PRO A 857 3.37 29.46 1.20
C PRO A 857 2.92 28.28 2.06
N GLU A 858 3.37 28.25 3.31
CA GLU A 858 2.99 27.22 4.26
C GLU A 858 1.46 27.09 4.47
N PRO A 859 0.67 28.18 4.58
CA PRO A 859 -0.79 28.07 4.69
C PRO A 859 -1.44 27.38 3.49
N ALA A 860 -0.93 27.64 2.27
CA ALA A 860 -1.42 27.00 1.05
C ALA A 860 -1.13 25.49 1.07
N TRP A 861 0.07 25.07 1.50
CA TRP A 861 0.38 23.65 1.70
C TRP A 861 -0.47 22.99 2.77
N ALA A 862 -0.79 23.71 3.86
CA ALA A 862 -1.62 23.21 4.94
C ALA A 862 -3.04 22.85 4.49
N VAL A 863 -3.57 23.51 3.46
CA VAL A 863 -4.85 23.17 2.82
C VAL A 863 -4.66 22.15 1.69
N MET A 864 -3.67 22.35 0.83
CA MET A 864 -3.47 21.55 -0.38
C MET A 864 -3.08 20.10 -0.07
N MET A 865 -2.18 19.85 0.88
CA MET A 865 -1.76 18.49 1.22
C MET A 865 -2.92 17.58 1.67
N PRO A 866 -3.71 17.95 2.70
CA PRO A 866 -4.85 17.14 3.10
C PRO A 866 -5.94 17.09 2.01
N TYR A 867 -6.14 18.16 1.23
CA TYR A 867 -7.08 18.15 0.11
C TYR A 867 -6.72 17.08 -0.93
N LEU A 868 -5.46 17.06 -1.40
CA LEU A 868 -4.99 16.10 -2.40
C LEU A 868 -5.09 14.66 -1.87
N VAL A 869 -4.67 14.44 -0.61
CA VAL A 869 -4.73 13.11 0.03
C VAL A 869 -6.19 12.65 0.14
N SER A 870 -7.11 13.51 0.52
CA SER A 870 -8.53 13.17 0.71
C SER A 870 -9.28 12.93 -0.60
N ASN A 871 -8.91 13.66 -1.67
CA ASN A 871 -9.59 13.56 -2.97
C ASN A 871 -8.99 12.51 -3.90
N LEU A 872 -7.82 11.94 -3.59
CA LEU A 872 -7.31 10.79 -4.32
C LEU A 872 -8.19 9.55 -4.07
N PRO A 873 -8.72 8.90 -5.13
CA PRO A 873 -9.72 7.86 -5.00
C PRO A 873 -9.18 6.55 -4.41
N TYR A 874 -7.88 6.29 -4.52
CA TYR A 874 -7.27 5.04 -4.08
C TYR A 874 -6.13 5.26 -3.09
N HIS A 875 -6.12 4.48 -2.00
CA HIS A 875 -5.08 4.59 -0.99
C HIS A 875 -3.64 4.45 -1.54
N PRO A 876 -3.32 3.54 -2.47
CA PRO A 876 -1.97 3.49 -3.06
C PRO A 876 -1.57 4.77 -3.80
N GLN A 877 -2.52 5.55 -4.32
CA GLN A 877 -2.21 6.84 -4.93
C GLN A 877 -1.87 7.89 -3.87
N ARG A 878 -2.56 7.87 -2.72
CA ARG A 878 -2.24 8.73 -1.57
C ARG A 878 -0.83 8.44 -1.07
N VAL A 879 -0.50 7.16 -0.89
CA VAL A 879 0.85 6.72 -0.54
C VAL A 879 1.87 7.16 -1.60
N ARG A 880 1.58 6.97 -2.90
CA ARG A 880 2.46 7.42 -3.98
C ARG A 880 2.67 8.93 -4.01
N LEU A 881 1.62 9.73 -3.80
CA LEU A 881 1.70 11.19 -3.71
C LEU A 881 2.67 11.57 -2.60
N VAL A 882 2.44 11.06 -1.40
CA VAL A 882 3.26 11.42 -0.25
C VAL A 882 4.68 10.89 -0.38
N ARG A 883 4.88 9.64 -0.82
CA ARG A 883 6.23 9.11 -1.09
C ARG A 883 6.97 9.89 -2.17
N SER A 884 6.29 10.38 -3.20
CA SER A 884 6.94 11.21 -4.22
C SER A 884 7.42 12.55 -3.66
N MET A 885 6.71 13.12 -2.67
CA MET A 885 7.16 14.29 -1.90
C MET A 885 8.34 13.93 -1.02
N LEU A 886 8.21 12.90 -0.18
CA LEU A 886 9.28 12.46 0.73
C LEU A 886 10.56 12.05 0.00
N TRP A 887 10.44 11.56 -1.23
CA TRP A 887 11.59 11.25 -2.08
C TRP A 887 12.37 12.52 -2.47
N ALA A 888 11.70 13.64 -2.70
CA ALA A 888 12.35 14.89 -3.07
C ALA A 888 12.75 15.78 -1.88
N ILE A 889 11.95 15.77 -0.81
CA ILE A 889 12.09 16.62 0.38
C ILE A 889 11.93 15.80 1.67
N PRO A 890 12.77 14.77 1.91
CA PRO A 890 12.67 13.93 3.10
C PRO A 890 12.80 14.74 4.41
N GLU A 891 13.57 15.84 4.39
CA GLU A 891 13.74 16.75 5.53
C GLU A 891 12.43 17.44 5.97
N ARG A 892 11.40 17.43 5.12
CA ARG A 892 10.07 18.02 5.40
C ARG A 892 9.04 17.00 5.86
N ALA A 893 9.40 15.73 6.04
CA ALA A 893 8.47 14.66 6.38
C ALA A 893 7.54 14.99 7.56
N GLN A 894 8.11 15.61 8.61
CA GLN A 894 7.38 15.99 9.82
C GLN A 894 6.39 17.14 9.58
N GLN A 895 6.76 18.11 8.74
CA GLN A 895 5.90 19.24 8.38
C GLN A 895 4.74 18.77 7.51
N ILE A 896 5.04 17.96 6.49
CA ILE A 896 4.03 17.32 5.63
C ILE A 896 3.08 16.46 6.46
N GLY A 897 3.63 15.64 7.34
CA GLY A 897 2.85 14.79 8.22
C GLY A 897 1.92 15.57 9.14
N ARG A 898 2.40 16.67 9.74
CA ARG A 898 1.56 17.57 10.54
C ARG A 898 0.41 18.18 9.72
N MET A 899 0.69 18.69 8.52
CA MET A 899 -0.35 19.26 7.64
C MET A 899 -1.43 18.23 7.30
N ILE A 900 -1.02 17.01 6.94
CA ILE A 900 -1.96 15.94 6.61
C ILE A 900 -2.74 15.52 7.87
N ALA A 901 -2.07 15.26 8.99
CA ALA A 901 -2.69 14.82 10.25
C ALA A 901 -3.74 15.80 10.79
N LEU A 902 -3.60 17.08 10.46
CA LEU A 902 -4.51 18.13 10.88
C LEU A 902 -5.69 18.35 9.94
N GLY A 903 -5.65 17.80 8.71
CA GLY A 903 -6.66 18.06 7.67
C GLY A 903 -7.33 16.81 7.10
N VAL A 904 -6.97 15.61 7.55
CA VAL A 904 -7.63 14.36 7.16
C VAL A 904 -8.28 13.68 8.35
N ASP A 905 -9.22 12.78 8.14
CA ASP A 905 -9.82 12.03 9.24
C ASP A 905 -8.81 11.07 9.91
N ALA A 906 -9.05 10.75 11.19
CA ALA A 906 -8.21 9.86 12.00
C ALA A 906 -7.90 8.52 11.32
N THR A 907 -8.87 8.00 10.57
CA THR A 907 -8.75 6.69 9.92
C THR A 907 -7.82 6.77 8.72
N LEU A 908 -7.96 7.83 7.90
CA LEU A 908 -7.08 8.08 6.77
C LEU A 908 -5.65 8.36 7.22
N TRP A 909 -5.47 9.19 8.25
CA TRP A 909 -4.16 9.47 8.84
C TRP A 909 -3.47 8.17 9.27
N GLN A 910 -4.18 7.34 10.04
CA GLN A 910 -3.65 6.08 10.56
C GLN A 910 -3.20 5.13 9.45
N ARG A 911 -4.03 4.97 8.40
CA ARG A 911 -3.67 4.13 7.26
C ARG A 911 -2.47 4.67 6.50
N LEU A 912 -2.35 5.99 6.36
CA LEU A 912 -1.24 6.61 5.64
C LEU A 912 0.10 6.38 6.37
N ILE A 913 0.15 6.56 7.69
CA ILE A 913 1.38 6.37 8.47
C ILE A 913 1.84 4.91 8.56
N ASP A 914 0.95 3.93 8.30
CA ASP A 914 1.36 2.52 8.21
C ASP A 914 2.20 2.21 6.95
N PHE A 915 2.11 3.06 5.92
CA PHE A 915 2.90 2.96 4.69
C PHE A 915 3.97 4.06 4.55
N CYS A 916 3.80 5.18 5.26
CA CYS A 916 4.70 6.33 5.30
C CYS A 916 4.93 6.76 6.77
N PRO A 917 5.58 5.91 7.59
CA PRO A 917 5.73 6.18 9.02
C PRO A 917 6.62 7.40 9.33
N GLU A 918 7.41 7.86 8.36
CA GLU A 918 8.26 9.04 8.44
C GLU A 918 7.45 10.35 8.65
N LEU A 919 6.15 10.31 8.35
CA LEU A 919 5.23 11.42 8.53
C LEU A 919 4.87 11.69 9.99
N ILE A 920 4.98 10.69 10.87
CA ILE A 920 4.50 10.82 12.25
C ILE A 920 5.26 12.00 12.91
N PRO A 921 4.59 13.05 13.41
CA PRO A 921 5.28 14.19 14.00
C PRO A 921 6.01 13.82 15.31
N ARG A 922 7.11 14.51 15.62
CA ARG A 922 7.83 14.35 16.89
C ARG A 922 6.89 14.60 18.07
N GLY A 923 6.98 13.74 19.09
CA GLY A 923 6.13 13.82 20.29
C GLY A 923 4.74 13.18 20.11
N TYR A 924 4.42 12.68 18.92
CA TYR A 924 3.16 11.98 18.66
C TYR A 924 3.25 10.49 19.06
N PRO A 925 2.18 9.86 19.57
CA PRO A 925 2.18 8.42 19.86
C PRO A 925 2.54 7.59 18.63
N GLY A 926 3.49 6.67 18.78
CA GLY A 926 4.01 5.86 17.66
C GLY A 926 5.10 6.55 16.83
N TRP A 927 5.50 7.78 17.17
CA TRP A 927 6.69 8.40 16.58
C TRP A 927 7.93 7.57 16.93
N THR A 928 8.74 7.29 15.91
CA THR A 928 10.10 6.80 16.12
C THR A 928 11.06 7.70 15.37
N ARG A 929 12.32 7.75 15.83
CA ARG A 929 13.35 8.57 15.20
C ARG A 929 13.76 7.93 13.87
N TYR A 930 13.09 8.32 12.80
CA TYR A 930 13.51 8.04 11.43
C TYR A 930 14.69 8.96 11.10
N HIS A 931 15.85 8.37 10.77
CA HIS A 931 17.11 9.06 10.53
C HIS A 931 17.32 9.39 9.06
#